data_AF-A0A7V8BWD0-F1
#
_entry.id   AF-A0A7V8BWD0-F1
#
_cell.length_a   1.000
_cell.length_b   1.000
_cell.length_c   1.000
_cell.angle_alpha   90.00
_cell.angle_beta   90.00
_cell.angle_gamma   90.00
#
_symmetry.space_group_name_H-M   'P 1'
#
loop_
_entity.id
_entity.type
_entity.pdbx_description
1 polymer ?
#
loop_
_entity_poly.entity_id
_entity_poly.type
_entity_poly.pdbx_seq_one_letter_code
_entity_poly.pdbx_strand_id
1 'polypeptide(L)'
;MTGEKMKSLLVLLLALMFMIPAAAQETETYTDPAGLFSVPIPTNWTVTEAEGYALLASPDNKIEVYLLTVEGSSTTEAIAAGWAQVIADFALEAIDTQSFTDPAVTAGAEEVTVITYNNPDDPQVIFQGLGILYEGRVYLLLFKADLTAAQQRSAQVNIINTGYTITALEKDDLSDAEPLPLTDELIAELEAYILEKMDQLDVVGASVAIVQGNEVVYAKGFGVRGGDSLEPVTPDTPMMIGSTTKTMTTMLMGILVDEGKLRWDEPVVNILPNFSLAEPDVTEQITVQNLVCACTGVPRRDFELIFNGHDLTAESIVESLSTFELFTDFGEAFQYSNQMVAAGGYVAAAAAGGEYGDLYNTYVSLMQERIFDPIGMNRTTFSFEEIEAADDYAFPYMLNAVGEYYPAPLSEEEWLIKIAPAGAVWSTANDMAKYLITEINKGVTADGTRVISEENLTYTWQPQVAISADSSYGLGWIIENYKGLTIYSHGGNTLGYSSEMAFLPDEGIGIVVLSNQRLSILNTAVAYRLMELLFQQEFEYDGQINFILQSTDEAVDKFTAQIQDNVEPEAAAAMAGTYTNEALGVITVEVEEGIVYLDAGEFRSEIRAAKNDDGELYYFAYDGQLAGVTLNPGDDNTTLTIGEGVVTYVFERME
;
A
#
# COMPACT_ATOMS: atom_id res chain seq x y z
N MET A 1 -17.25 11.56 1.72
CA MET A 1 -16.52 12.74 1.27
C MET A 1 -17.24 13.23 0.03
N THR A 2 -17.49 14.52 -0.15
CA THR A 2 -17.79 14.95 -1.53
C THR A 2 -16.52 14.84 -2.36
N GLY A 3 -16.67 14.78 -3.69
CA GLY A 3 -15.55 14.68 -4.62
C GLY A 3 -14.47 15.75 -4.43
N GLU A 4 -14.73 16.85 -3.72
CA GLU A 4 -13.73 17.88 -3.39
C GLU A 4 -12.80 17.54 -2.22
N LYS A 5 -13.24 16.76 -1.23
CA LYS A 5 -12.39 16.36 -0.10
C LYS A 5 -11.69 15.03 -0.28
N MET A 6 -12.30 14.12 -1.05
CA MET A 6 -11.55 12.96 -1.52
C MET A 6 -10.51 13.38 -2.55
N LYS A 7 -10.74 14.45 -3.33
CA LYS A 7 -9.67 15.15 -4.04
C LYS A 7 -8.58 15.58 -3.07
N SER A 8 -8.88 16.26 -1.95
CA SER A 8 -7.87 16.60 -0.93
C SER A 8 -7.19 15.40 -0.27
N LEU A 9 -7.86 14.26 -0.04
CA LEU A 9 -7.28 13.06 0.57
C LEU A 9 -6.46 12.24 -0.44
N LEU A 10 -6.90 12.19 -1.70
CA LEU A 10 -6.15 11.62 -2.84
C LEU A 10 -4.97 12.53 -3.22
N VAL A 11 -5.12 13.84 -3.06
CA VAL A 11 -4.08 14.88 -3.15
C VAL A 11 -3.16 14.84 -1.94
N LEU A 12 -3.66 14.51 -0.74
CA LEU A 12 -2.84 14.25 0.43
C LEU A 12 -2.08 12.94 0.23
N LEU A 13 -2.67 11.90 -0.37
CA LEU A 13 -1.99 10.65 -0.75
C LEU A 13 -0.97 10.88 -1.89
N LEU A 14 -1.28 11.74 -2.87
CA LEU A 14 -0.35 12.21 -3.90
C LEU A 14 0.70 13.19 -3.35
N ALA A 15 0.43 13.86 -2.22
CA ALA A 15 1.38 14.71 -1.51
C ALA A 15 2.21 13.94 -0.47
N LEU A 16 1.68 12.85 0.07
CA LEU A 16 2.36 11.86 0.90
C LEU A 16 3.30 11.01 0.05
N MET A 17 3.07 10.95 -1.27
CA MET A 17 4.02 10.44 -2.27
C MET A 17 5.25 11.36 -2.47
N PHE A 18 5.39 12.48 -1.76
CA PHE A 18 6.56 13.38 -1.88
C PHE A 18 7.78 13.02 -1.03
N MET A 19 7.78 11.93 -0.25
CA MET A 19 8.77 11.82 0.83
C MET A 19 9.49 10.49 0.94
N ILE A 20 10.04 9.99 -0.16
CA ILE A 20 11.34 9.30 -0.09
C ILE A 20 12.14 9.75 -1.33
N PRO A 21 13.16 10.61 -1.17
CA PRO A 21 14.17 10.74 -2.21
C PRO A 21 15.04 9.49 -2.17
N ALA A 22 15.08 8.77 -3.27
CA ALA A 22 15.98 7.65 -3.43
C ALA A 22 16.56 7.72 -4.87
N ALA A 23 17.24 6.70 -5.40
CA ALA A 23 17.89 6.78 -6.73
C ALA A 23 17.28 5.90 -7.86
N ALA A 24 17.24 6.47 -9.07
CA ALA A 24 16.46 6.00 -10.21
C ALA A 24 16.93 4.68 -10.84
N GLN A 25 15.99 3.83 -11.27
CA GLN A 25 16.24 2.78 -12.27
C GLN A 25 16.48 3.41 -13.67
N GLU A 26 17.13 2.66 -14.59
CA GLU A 26 17.32 3.03 -16.01
C GLU A 26 15.97 3.21 -16.75
N THR A 27 15.28 4.29 -16.42
CA THR A 27 14.22 4.89 -17.22
C THR A 27 14.86 6.00 -18.03
N GLU A 28 14.34 6.24 -19.23
CA GLU A 28 14.75 7.40 -20.00
C GLU A 28 14.54 8.64 -19.11
N THR A 29 15.59 9.42 -18.88
CA THR A 29 15.55 10.54 -17.93
C THR A 29 15.60 11.84 -18.71
N TYR A 30 14.64 12.74 -18.48
CA TYR A 30 14.75 14.11 -18.94
C TYR A 30 15.73 14.86 -18.04
N THR A 31 16.73 15.52 -18.65
CA THR A 31 17.64 16.43 -17.97
C THR A 31 17.43 17.82 -18.53
N ASP A 32 17.21 18.79 -17.64
CA ASP A 32 17.10 20.19 -18.03
C ASP A 32 18.33 20.63 -18.86
N PRO A 33 18.16 21.38 -19.97
CA PRO A 33 19.29 21.81 -20.81
C PRO A 33 20.36 22.63 -20.09
N ALA A 34 20.04 23.28 -18.96
CA ALA A 34 21.01 23.99 -18.13
C ALA A 34 21.61 23.11 -17.01
N GLY A 35 21.19 21.84 -16.90
CA GLY A 35 21.67 20.87 -15.91
C GLY A 35 21.22 21.19 -14.49
N LEU A 36 20.07 21.84 -14.33
CA LEU A 36 19.56 22.29 -13.03
C LEU A 36 18.78 21.20 -12.30
N PHE A 37 18.05 20.38 -13.05
CA PHE A 37 17.24 19.29 -12.53
C PHE A 37 17.11 18.16 -13.55
N SER A 38 16.66 17.00 -13.09
CA SER A 38 16.29 15.86 -13.93
C SER A 38 15.03 15.19 -13.41
N VAL A 39 14.31 14.48 -14.29
CA VAL A 39 13.17 13.65 -13.90
C VAL A 39 13.12 12.38 -14.76
N PRO A 40 12.79 11.22 -14.17
CA PRO A 40 12.42 10.01 -14.91
C PRO A 40 11.24 10.26 -15.85
N ILE A 41 11.29 9.68 -17.04
CA ILE A 41 10.17 9.63 -17.98
C ILE A 41 9.49 8.27 -17.80
N PRO A 42 8.22 8.23 -17.32
CA PRO A 42 7.52 6.96 -17.16
C PRO A 42 7.32 6.23 -18.49
N THR A 43 7.17 4.91 -18.43
CA THR A 43 6.97 4.05 -19.60
C THR A 43 5.85 4.57 -20.51
N ASN A 44 6.12 4.70 -21.81
CA ASN A 44 5.21 5.20 -22.85
C ASN A 44 4.86 6.70 -22.77
N TRP A 45 5.41 7.46 -21.83
CA TRP A 45 5.21 8.91 -21.78
C TRP A 45 6.08 9.63 -22.82
N THR A 46 5.66 10.84 -23.18
CA THR A 46 6.41 11.69 -24.11
C THR A 46 6.94 12.93 -23.39
N VAL A 47 8.09 13.43 -23.84
CA VAL A 47 8.64 14.71 -23.38
C VAL A 47 8.76 15.68 -24.56
N THR A 48 8.29 16.92 -24.37
CA THR A 48 8.40 18.01 -25.35
C THR A 48 8.96 19.26 -24.69
N GLU A 49 10.02 19.84 -25.27
CA GLU A 49 10.57 21.13 -24.83
C GLU A 49 9.84 22.30 -25.50
N ALA A 50 9.51 23.31 -24.71
CA ALA A 50 8.96 24.59 -25.15
C ALA A 50 9.81 25.75 -24.60
N GLU A 51 9.47 26.99 -24.97
CA GLU A 51 10.21 28.16 -24.47
C GLU A 51 10.02 28.32 -22.96
N GLY A 52 11.03 27.90 -22.19
CA GLY A 52 11.12 28.08 -20.75
C GLY A 52 10.49 26.98 -19.89
N TYR A 53 10.06 25.86 -20.48
CA TYR A 53 9.59 24.67 -19.74
C TYR A 53 9.71 23.39 -20.58
N ALA A 54 9.69 22.23 -19.92
CA ALA A 54 9.46 20.93 -20.55
C ALA A 54 8.09 20.37 -20.13
N LEU A 55 7.44 19.66 -21.04
CA LEU A 55 6.14 19.01 -20.82
C LEU A 55 6.31 17.50 -20.93
N LEU A 56 6.00 16.78 -19.86
CA LEU A 56 5.76 15.34 -19.88
C LEU A 56 4.26 15.08 -20.07
N ALA A 57 3.89 14.19 -20.98
CA ALA A 57 2.49 13.85 -21.23
C ALA A 57 2.27 12.33 -21.26
N SER A 58 1.18 11.88 -20.61
CA SER A 58 0.73 10.48 -20.62
C SER A 58 0.35 10.02 -22.03
N PRO A 59 0.32 8.70 -22.31
CA PRO A 59 0.00 8.16 -23.65
C PRO A 59 -1.34 8.65 -24.23
N ASP A 60 -2.33 8.90 -23.37
CA ASP A 60 -3.65 9.39 -23.71
C ASP A 60 -3.80 10.93 -23.63
N ASN A 61 -2.73 11.64 -23.27
CA ASN A 61 -2.68 13.09 -23.03
C ASN A 61 -3.68 13.59 -21.98
N LYS A 62 -4.08 12.71 -21.05
CA LYS A 62 -4.95 13.06 -19.93
C LYS A 62 -4.18 13.56 -18.70
N ILE A 63 -2.86 13.33 -18.66
CA ILE A 63 -1.97 13.85 -17.63
C ILE A 63 -0.85 14.63 -18.31
N GLU A 64 -0.66 15.87 -17.86
CA GLU A 64 0.37 16.79 -18.31
C GLU A 64 1.16 17.27 -17.08
N VAL A 65 2.49 17.15 -17.15
CA VAL A 65 3.40 17.63 -16.10
C VAL A 65 4.38 18.63 -16.71
N TYR A 66 4.31 19.87 -16.25
CA TYR A 66 5.18 20.94 -16.70
C TYR A 66 6.33 21.12 -15.72
N LEU A 67 7.56 21.14 -16.24
CA LEU A 67 8.79 21.28 -15.49
C LEU A 67 9.48 22.58 -15.88
N LEU A 68 9.78 23.42 -14.89
CA LEU A 68 10.41 24.71 -15.12
C LEU A 68 11.09 25.24 -13.84
N THR A 69 11.86 26.31 -14.00
CA THR A 69 12.42 27.05 -12.86
C THR A 69 12.05 28.52 -12.96
N VAL A 70 11.85 29.16 -11.80
CA VAL A 70 11.55 30.58 -11.66
C VAL A 70 12.53 31.18 -10.66
N GLU A 71 13.14 32.30 -10.99
CA GLU A 71 13.96 33.07 -10.03
C GLU A 71 13.05 33.74 -9.00
N GLY A 72 13.31 33.57 -7.70
CA GLY A 72 12.45 34.11 -6.67
C GLY A 72 12.74 33.58 -5.27
N SER A 73 12.04 34.12 -4.28
CA SER A 73 12.17 33.76 -2.86
C SER A 73 10.83 33.34 -2.23
N SER A 74 9.84 33.01 -3.05
CA SER A 74 8.53 32.52 -2.59
C SER A 74 8.05 31.46 -3.55
N THR A 75 7.88 30.24 -3.04
CA THR A 75 7.31 29.10 -3.78
C THR A 75 5.89 29.40 -4.25
N THR A 76 5.04 29.99 -3.41
CA THR A 76 3.65 30.34 -3.74
C THR A 76 3.54 31.30 -4.93
N GLU A 77 4.31 32.39 -4.91
CA GLU A 77 4.31 33.35 -6.03
C GLU A 77 4.88 32.71 -7.30
N ALA A 78 5.91 31.87 -7.17
CA ALA A 78 6.53 31.16 -8.29
C ALA A 78 5.59 30.13 -8.92
N ILE A 79 4.80 29.38 -8.14
CA ILE A 79 3.80 28.43 -8.66
C ILE A 79 2.77 29.18 -9.51
N ALA A 80 2.24 30.30 -9.02
CA ALA A 80 1.28 31.12 -9.76
C ALA A 80 1.90 31.68 -11.06
N ALA A 81 3.16 32.16 -11.00
CA ALA A 81 3.89 32.62 -12.18
C ALA A 81 4.14 31.50 -13.19
N GLY A 82 4.49 30.30 -12.72
CA GLY A 82 4.71 29.13 -13.55
C GLY A 82 3.43 28.72 -14.29
N TRP A 83 2.29 28.67 -13.59
CA TRP A 83 1.00 28.39 -14.23
C TRP A 83 0.67 29.40 -15.33
N ALA A 84 0.89 30.69 -15.08
CA ALA A 84 0.68 31.75 -16.08
C ALA A 84 1.63 31.66 -17.29
N GLN A 85 2.77 30.99 -17.15
CA GLN A 85 3.71 30.74 -18.25
C GLN A 85 3.27 29.58 -19.14
N VAL A 86 2.71 28.51 -18.55
CA VAL A 86 2.34 27.28 -19.29
C VAL A 86 0.90 27.29 -19.78
N ILE A 87 0.00 27.99 -19.09
CA ILE A 87 -1.41 28.14 -19.44
C ILE A 87 -1.77 29.62 -19.50
N ALA A 88 -2.12 30.08 -20.70
CA ALA A 88 -2.58 31.45 -20.91
C ALA A 88 -3.85 31.72 -20.08
N ASP A 89 -3.90 32.87 -19.43
CA ASP A 89 -5.03 33.33 -18.60
C ASP A 89 -5.40 32.36 -17.45
N PHE A 90 -4.42 31.61 -16.90
CA PHE A 90 -4.65 30.80 -15.71
C PHE A 90 -5.19 31.64 -14.54
N ALA A 91 -6.40 31.32 -14.09
CA ALA A 91 -7.14 32.10 -13.08
C ALA A 91 -7.96 31.21 -12.14
N LEU A 92 -7.46 30.00 -11.83
CA LEU A 92 -8.12 29.08 -10.90
C LEU A 92 -7.87 29.51 -9.45
N GLU A 93 -8.86 29.25 -8.59
CA GLU A 93 -8.76 29.48 -7.15
C GLU A 93 -8.07 28.29 -6.48
N ALA A 94 -7.10 28.58 -5.62
CA ALA A 94 -6.47 27.58 -4.79
C ALA A 94 -7.47 27.10 -3.73
N ILE A 95 -7.68 25.79 -3.65
CA ILE A 95 -8.54 25.15 -2.65
C ILE A 95 -7.74 24.61 -1.46
N ASP A 96 -6.43 24.38 -1.65
CA ASP A 96 -5.52 23.96 -0.60
C ASP A 96 -4.11 24.50 -0.86
N THR A 97 -3.40 24.87 0.19
CA THR A 97 -2.01 25.36 0.13
C THR A 97 -1.27 24.90 1.37
N GLN A 98 -0.26 24.08 1.15
CA GLN A 98 0.58 23.53 2.20
C GLN A 98 2.01 23.99 1.96
N SER A 99 2.61 24.65 2.96
CA SER A 99 3.99 25.13 2.90
C SER A 99 4.82 24.54 4.03
N PHE A 100 6.01 24.07 3.69
CA PHE A 100 6.95 23.42 4.58
C PHE A 100 8.26 24.19 4.56
N THR A 101 8.82 24.42 5.74
CA THR A 101 10.17 24.99 5.92
C THR A 101 11.08 24.03 6.68
N ASP A 102 10.59 22.81 6.94
CA ASP A 102 11.35 21.76 7.59
C ASP A 102 12.28 21.09 6.56
N PRO A 103 13.59 21.08 6.78
CA PRO A 103 14.55 20.45 5.87
C PRO A 103 14.33 18.94 5.70
N ALA A 104 13.57 18.26 6.57
CA ALA A 104 13.30 16.84 6.44
C ALA A 104 12.30 16.47 5.31
N VAL A 105 11.50 17.43 4.81
CA VAL A 105 10.52 17.17 3.72
C VAL A 105 11.22 17.03 2.37
N THR A 106 12.25 17.83 2.13
CA THR A 106 13.17 17.68 0.99
C THR A 106 14.53 18.15 1.46
N ALA A 107 15.45 17.20 1.66
CA ALA A 107 16.77 17.49 2.22
C ALA A 107 17.46 18.64 1.47
N GLY A 108 17.82 19.68 2.22
CA GLY A 108 18.49 20.88 1.71
C GLY A 108 17.60 21.96 1.08
N ALA A 109 16.28 21.73 0.93
CA ALA A 109 15.35 22.77 0.48
C ALA A 109 15.09 23.84 1.56
N GLU A 110 14.89 25.09 1.13
CA GLU A 110 14.56 26.23 2.02
C GLU A 110 13.06 26.32 2.30
N GLU A 111 12.25 26.03 1.29
CA GLU A 111 10.78 26.02 1.35
C GLU A 111 10.25 25.02 0.32
N VAL A 112 9.26 24.23 0.69
CA VAL A 112 8.50 23.38 -0.22
C VAL A 112 7.03 23.76 -0.11
N THR A 113 6.36 23.99 -1.24
CA THR A 113 4.94 24.32 -1.24
C THR A 113 4.18 23.49 -2.26
N VAL A 114 3.04 22.96 -1.84
CA VAL A 114 2.07 22.31 -2.71
C VAL A 114 0.80 23.15 -2.71
N ILE A 115 0.32 23.53 -3.89
CA ILE A 115 -0.95 24.23 -4.07
C ILE A 115 -1.85 23.41 -4.97
N THR A 116 -3.05 23.13 -4.48
CA THR A 116 -4.08 22.43 -5.26
C THR A 116 -5.16 23.41 -5.66
N TYR A 117 -5.58 23.35 -6.92
CA TYR A 117 -6.61 24.20 -7.50
C TYR A 117 -7.75 23.32 -7.99
N ASN A 118 -8.98 23.82 -7.81
CA ASN A 118 -10.15 23.18 -8.39
C ASN A 118 -10.45 23.81 -9.75
N ASN A 119 -10.90 22.99 -10.70
CA ASN A 119 -11.42 23.47 -11.96
C ASN A 119 -12.96 23.48 -11.90
N PRO A 120 -13.60 24.66 -11.79
CA PRO A 120 -15.05 24.74 -11.72
C PRO A 120 -15.75 24.33 -13.03
N ASP A 121 -15.03 24.40 -14.16
CA ASP A 121 -15.59 24.07 -15.48
C ASP A 121 -15.59 22.56 -15.74
N ASP A 122 -14.62 21.84 -15.17
CA ASP A 122 -14.52 20.39 -15.25
C ASP A 122 -13.95 19.82 -13.94
N PRO A 123 -14.81 19.35 -13.02
CA PRO A 123 -14.38 18.76 -11.77
C PRO A 123 -13.55 17.49 -11.93
N GLN A 124 -13.50 16.84 -13.10
CA GLN A 124 -12.62 15.70 -13.30
C GLN A 124 -11.17 16.11 -13.58
N VAL A 125 -10.91 17.39 -13.89
CA VAL A 125 -9.56 17.88 -14.12
C VAL A 125 -9.02 18.60 -12.88
N ILE A 126 -7.92 18.09 -12.34
CA ILE A 126 -7.22 18.68 -11.20
C ILE A 126 -5.97 19.43 -11.66
N PHE A 127 -5.65 20.49 -10.93
CA PHE A 127 -4.43 21.27 -11.11
C PHE A 127 -3.68 21.31 -9.78
N GLN A 128 -2.39 20.98 -9.80
CA GLN A 128 -1.54 21.03 -8.62
C GLN A 128 -0.16 21.60 -8.99
N GLY A 129 0.36 22.51 -8.18
CA GLY A 129 1.72 23.00 -8.31
C GLY A 129 2.57 22.62 -7.10
N LEU A 130 3.71 21.98 -7.34
CA LEU A 130 4.79 21.83 -6.38
C LEU A 130 5.86 22.88 -6.68
N GLY A 131 6.33 23.57 -5.65
CA GLY A 131 7.47 24.48 -5.73
C GLY A 131 8.49 24.18 -4.63
N ILE A 132 9.75 24.03 -5.02
CA ILE A 132 10.88 23.79 -4.12
C ILE A 132 11.84 24.98 -4.25
N LEU A 133 12.03 25.74 -3.18
CA LEU A 133 12.97 26.86 -3.11
C LEU A 133 14.35 26.38 -2.67
N TYR A 134 15.37 26.71 -3.45
CA TYR A 134 16.77 26.47 -3.12
C TYR A 134 17.66 27.55 -3.73
N GLU A 135 18.48 28.21 -2.90
CA GLU A 135 19.45 29.25 -3.30
C GLU A 135 18.85 30.37 -4.19
N GLY A 136 17.64 30.84 -3.86
CA GLY A 136 16.98 31.93 -4.59
C GLY A 136 16.35 31.53 -5.94
N ARG A 137 16.24 30.23 -6.20
CA ARG A 137 15.54 29.66 -7.35
C ARG A 137 14.44 28.72 -6.87
N VAL A 138 13.27 28.83 -7.50
CA VAL A 138 12.16 27.91 -7.29
C VAL A 138 12.10 26.92 -8.45
N TYR A 139 12.14 25.64 -8.12
CA TYR A 139 11.99 24.51 -9.02
C TYR A 139 10.52 24.08 -8.99
N LEU A 140 9.88 24.00 -10.16
CA LEU A 140 8.44 23.80 -10.27
C LEU A 140 8.09 22.51 -11.01
N LEU A 141 7.14 21.77 -10.43
CA LEU A 141 6.37 20.74 -11.13
C LEU A 141 4.90 21.14 -11.09
N LEU A 142 4.30 21.34 -12.26
CA LEU A 142 2.90 21.72 -12.38
C LEU A 142 2.12 20.58 -13.04
N PHE A 143 1.19 19.99 -12.31
CA PHE A 143 0.35 18.88 -12.73
C PHE A 143 -1.01 19.38 -13.19
N LYS A 144 -1.40 18.99 -14.40
CA LYS A 144 -2.78 19.06 -14.89
C LYS A 144 -3.20 17.65 -15.27
N ALA A 145 -4.22 17.11 -14.60
CA ALA A 145 -4.58 15.71 -14.78
C ALA A 145 -6.09 15.49 -14.73
N ASP A 146 -6.60 14.64 -15.61
CA ASP A 146 -7.87 13.94 -15.39
C ASP A 146 -7.74 13.00 -14.18
N LEU A 147 -8.70 13.05 -13.27
CA LEU A 147 -8.66 12.35 -11.99
C LEU A 147 -8.65 10.84 -12.18
N THR A 148 -9.47 10.31 -13.07
CA THR A 148 -9.51 8.88 -13.39
C THR A 148 -8.19 8.43 -14.00
N ALA A 149 -7.64 9.17 -14.95
CA ALA A 149 -6.34 8.86 -15.54
C ALA A 149 -5.21 8.90 -14.50
N ALA A 150 -5.19 9.89 -13.62
CA ALA A 150 -4.22 10.00 -12.52
C ALA A 150 -4.34 8.83 -11.53
N GLN A 151 -5.56 8.38 -11.22
CA GLN A 151 -5.78 7.20 -10.37
C GLN A 151 -5.26 5.92 -11.04
N GLN A 152 -5.60 5.72 -12.32
CA GLN A 152 -5.15 4.56 -13.11
C GLN A 152 -3.63 4.54 -13.29
N ARG A 153 -2.97 5.70 -13.35
CA ARG A 153 -1.52 5.85 -13.55
C ARG A 153 -0.79 6.40 -12.32
N SER A 154 -1.32 6.14 -11.13
CA SER A 154 -0.79 6.69 -9.86
C SER A 154 0.70 6.38 -9.67
N ALA A 155 1.15 5.16 -9.99
CA ALA A 155 2.57 4.80 -9.94
C ALA A 155 3.44 5.62 -10.91
N GLN A 156 2.95 5.93 -12.11
CA GLN A 156 3.70 6.75 -13.08
C GLN A 156 3.78 8.22 -12.65
N VAL A 157 2.72 8.75 -12.03
CA VAL A 157 2.75 10.06 -11.37
C VAL A 157 3.76 10.05 -10.21
N ASN A 158 3.78 8.98 -9.42
CA ASN A 158 4.70 8.80 -8.30
C ASN A 158 6.17 8.75 -8.76
N ILE A 159 6.47 8.08 -9.87
CA ILE A 159 7.81 8.07 -10.50
C ILE A 159 8.30 9.49 -10.80
N ILE A 160 7.42 10.35 -11.32
CA ILE A 160 7.75 11.76 -11.61
C ILE A 160 7.99 12.53 -10.30
N ASN A 161 7.09 12.38 -9.32
CA ASN A 161 7.15 13.11 -8.04
C ASN A 161 8.42 12.79 -7.25
N THR A 162 8.71 11.51 -7.07
CA THR A 162 9.88 11.03 -6.30
C THR A 162 11.18 11.17 -7.07
N GLY A 163 11.13 11.11 -8.39
CA GLY A 163 12.31 11.18 -9.26
C GLY A 163 12.76 12.58 -9.63
N TYR A 164 12.00 13.62 -9.27
CA TYR A 164 12.38 15.00 -9.55
C TYR A 164 13.60 15.42 -8.73
N THR A 165 14.77 15.38 -9.37
CA THR A 165 16.05 15.60 -8.72
C THR A 165 16.58 16.99 -9.05
N ILE A 166 16.77 17.82 -8.03
CA ILE A 166 17.47 19.10 -8.13
C ILE A 166 18.97 18.81 -8.03
N THR A 167 19.74 19.09 -9.09
CA THR A 167 21.15 18.69 -9.21
C THR A 167 22.05 19.30 -8.14
N ALA A 168 21.67 20.46 -7.58
CA ALA A 168 22.43 21.14 -6.55
C ALA A 168 22.20 20.58 -5.13
N LEU A 169 21.16 19.77 -4.92
CA LEU A 169 20.93 19.10 -3.65
C LEU A 169 21.80 17.84 -3.59
N GLU A 170 22.70 17.76 -2.60
CA GLU A 170 23.48 16.55 -2.34
C GLU A 170 22.55 15.44 -1.80
N LYS A 171 22.74 14.21 -2.31
CA LYS A 171 22.13 13.01 -1.74
C LYS A 171 23.20 12.24 -0.99
N ASP A 172 22.84 11.73 0.18
CA ASP A 172 23.69 10.78 0.90
C ASP A 172 23.88 9.49 0.07
N ASP A 173 25.08 8.93 0.17
CA ASP A 173 25.46 7.68 -0.49
C ASP A 173 26.10 6.74 0.53
N LEU A 174 25.49 5.58 0.70
CA LEU A 174 25.84 4.51 1.62
C LEU A 174 26.39 3.29 0.89
N SER A 175 26.62 3.33 -0.42
CA SER A 175 27.14 2.17 -1.18
C SER A 175 28.49 1.67 -0.66
N ASP A 176 29.30 2.51 -0.02
CA ASP A 176 30.58 2.15 0.61
C ASP A 176 30.50 2.09 2.16
N ALA A 177 29.30 2.26 2.73
CA ALA A 177 29.08 2.26 4.17
C ALA A 177 28.86 0.82 4.69
N GLU A 178 29.59 0.47 5.75
CA GLU A 178 29.42 -0.82 6.43
C GLU A 178 28.49 -0.63 7.65
N PRO A 179 27.52 -1.52 7.87
CA PRO A 179 26.64 -1.41 9.02
C PRO A 179 27.38 -1.66 10.33
N LEU A 180 26.98 -0.94 11.38
CA LEU A 180 27.45 -1.21 12.73
C LEU A 180 26.92 -2.56 13.26
N PRO A 181 27.65 -3.25 14.15
CA PRO A 181 27.06 -4.34 14.92
C PRO A 181 25.98 -3.78 15.85
N LEU A 182 24.88 -4.51 16.01
CA LEU A 182 23.79 -4.13 16.90
C LEU A 182 24.22 -4.34 18.37
N THR A 183 24.74 -3.27 18.98
CA THR A 183 25.21 -3.27 20.38
C THR A 183 24.07 -3.06 21.38
N ASP A 184 24.30 -3.39 22.65
CA ASP A 184 23.35 -3.10 23.74
C ASP A 184 22.93 -1.62 23.81
N GLU A 185 23.81 -0.69 23.40
CA GLU A 185 23.53 0.74 23.36
C GLU A 185 22.54 1.09 22.24
N LEU A 186 22.78 0.60 21.02
CA LEU A 186 21.85 0.80 19.89
C LEU A 186 20.51 0.10 20.14
N ILE A 187 20.51 -1.07 20.80
CA ILE A 187 19.29 -1.76 21.21
C ILE A 187 18.50 -0.90 22.19
N ALA A 188 19.16 -0.34 23.21
CA ALA A 188 18.47 0.50 24.19
C ALA A 188 17.89 1.77 23.55
N GLU A 189 18.58 2.36 22.57
CA GLU A 189 18.10 3.50 21.80
C GLU A 189 16.88 3.14 20.94
N LEU A 190 16.93 2.02 20.22
CA LEU A 190 15.81 1.52 19.43
C LEU A 190 14.61 1.17 20.31
N GLU A 191 14.82 0.55 21.48
CA GLU A 191 13.75 0.26 22.43
C GLU A 191 13.07 1.52 22.96
N ALA A 192 13.85 2.56 23.26
CA ALA A 192 13.31 3.84 23.70
C ALA A 192 12.45 4.47 22.59
N TYR A 193 12.94 4.43 21.34
CA TYR A 193 12.22 4.90 20.17
C TYR A 193 10.92 4.11 19.94
N ILE A 194 10.95 2.78 20.02
CA ILE A 194 9.75 1.95 19.88
C ILE A 194 8.71 2.35 20.93
N LEU A 195 9.10 2.48 22.20
CA LEU A 195 8.17 2.85 23.26
C LEU A 195 7.61 4.26 23.10
N GLU A 196 8.43 5.22 22.65
CA GLU A 196 7.98 6.58 22.34
C GLU A 196 6.96 6.58 21.20
N LYS A 197 7.25 5.89 20.09
CA LYS A 197 6.34 5.82 18.94
C LYS A 197 5.08 5.02 19.25
N MET A 198 5.16 3.98 20.08
CA MET A 198 3.95 3.28 20.55
C MET A 198 3.04 4.19 21.36
N ASP A 199 3.59 5.05 22.23
CA ASP A 199 2.80 6.04 22.98
C ASP A 199 2.24 7.13 22.07
N GLN A 200 3.04 7.63 21.11
CA GLN A 200 2.61 8.65 20.16
C GLN A 200 1.51 8.16 19.19
N LEU A 201 1.54 6.88 18.82
CA LEU A 201 0.67 6.28 17.81
C LEU A 201 -0.43 5.39 18.41
N ASP A 202 -0.61 5.43 19.74
CA ASP A 202 -1.55 4.60 20.49
C ASP A 202 -1.45 3.09 20.20
N VAL A 203 -0.23 2.57 19.97
CA VAL A 203 -0.01 1.16 19.60
C VAL A 203 -0.13 0.24 20.81
N VAL A 204 -1.10 -0.67 20.75
CA VAL A 204 -1.44 -1.59 21.85
C VAL A 204 -0.34 -2.63 22.09
N GLY A 205 0.15 -3.25 21.03
CA GLY A 205 1.10 -4.35 21.09
C GLY A 205 1.93 -4.49 19.82
N ALA A 206 3.21 -4.75 19.99
CA ALA A 206 4.14 -4.94 18.88
C ALA A 206 5.20 -6.00 19.20
N SER A 207 5.77 -6.62 18.17
CA SER A 207 6.91 -7.52 18.30
C SER A 207 7.94 -7.26 17.20
N VAL A 208 9.21 -7.24 17.58
CA VAL A 208 10.34 -6.95 16.71
C VAL A 208 11.35 -8.08 16.78
N ALA A 209 11.90 -8.49 15.64
CA ALA A 209 13.08 -9.33 15.56
C ALA A 209 14.08 -8.76 14.54
N ILE A 210 15.37 -8.82 14.86
CA ILE A 210 16.46 -8.30 14.04
C ILE A 210 17.50 -9.41 13.82
N VAL A 211 17.93 -9.52 12.58
CA VAL A 211 18.94 -10.46 12.10
C VAL A 211 20.19 -9.69 11.69
N GLN A 212 21.37 -10.18 12.10
CA GLN A 212 22.66 -9.78 11.53
C GLN A 212 23.46 -11.03 11.18
N GLY A 213 23.83 -11.17 9.91
CA GLY A 213 24.39 -12.39 9.35
C GLY A 213 23.43 -13.57 9.47
N ASN A 214 23.86 -14.64 10.13
CA ASN A 214 23.10 -15.89 10.28
C ASN A 214 22.45 -16.02 11.67
N GLU A 215 22.30 -14.93 12.41
CA GLU A 215 21.86 -14.94 13.81
C GLU A 215 20.74 -13.93 14.05
N VAL A 216 19.75 -14.34 14.85
CA VAL A 216 18.78 -13.41 15.45
C VAL A 216 19.48 -12.70 16.61
N VAL A 217 19.91 -11.46 16.38
CA VAL A 217 20.67 -10.68 17.37
C VAL A 217 19.77 -9.96 18.38
N TYR A 218 18.49 -9.79 18.04
CA TYR A 218 17.50 -9.19 18.92
C TYR A 218 16.10 -9.73 18.62
N ALA A 219 15.31 -10.00 19.66
CA ALA A 219 13.89 -10.31 19.52
C ALA A 219 13.14 -9.90 20.80
N LYS A 220 12.11 -9.05 20.69
CA LYS A 220 11.32 -8.59 21.84
C LYS A 220 9.86 -8.30 21.47
N GLY A 221 8.99 -8.42 22.46
CA GLY A 221 7.61 -7.93 22.40
C GLY A 221 7.42 -6.72 23.30
N PHE A 222 6.51 -5.84 22.91
CA PHE A 222 6.21 -4.56 23.55
C PHE A 222 4.69 -4.42 23.69
N GLY A 223 4.26 -3.72 24.73
CA GLY A 223 2.83 -3.56 25.02
C GLY A 223 2.17 -4.87 25.45
N VAL A 224 0.87 -4.99 25.17
CA VAL A 224 0.02 -6.11 25.59
C VAL A 224 -0.73 -6.71 24.41
N ARG A 225 -1.18 -7.96 24.57
CA ARG A 225 -1.99 -8.66 23.56
C ARG A 225 -3.33 -7.98 23.32
N GLY A 226 -3.86 -7.22 24.29
CA GLY A 226 -5.08 -6.42 24.13
C GLY A 226 -6.37 -7.22 24.31
N GLY A 227 -7.48 -6.63 23.88
CA GLY A 227 -8.82 -7.08 24.26
C GLY A 227 -9.06 -6.91 25.76
N ASP A 228 -9.55 -7.96 26.42
CA ASP A 228 -9.67 -8.01 27.89
C ASP A 228 -8.37 -8.48 28.58
N SER A 229 -7.33 -8.82 27.80
CA SER A 229 -6.07 -9.37 28.30
C SER A 229 -4.99 -8.29 28.47
N LEU A 230 -4.30 -8.33 29.61
CA LEU A 230 -3.09 -7.55 29.89
C LEU A 230 -1.81 -8.39 29.76
N GLU A 231 -1.91 -9.59 29.20
CA GLU A 231 -0.75 -10.44 28.96
C GLU A 231 0.20 -9.75 27.96
N PRO A 232 1.52 -9.77 28.19
CA PRO A 232 2.47 -9.06 27.36
C PRO A 232 2.57 -9.69 25.97
N VAL A 233 2.80 -8.85 24.96
CA VAL A 233 3.30 -9.35 23.67
C VAL A 233 4.72 -9.88 23.87
N THR A 234 5.02 -11.00 23.21
CA THR A 234 6.34 -11.64 23.18
C THR A 234 6.76 -11.89 21.72
N PRO A 235 8.05 -12.19 21.46
CA PRO A 235 8.53 -12.60 20.13
C PRO A 235 7.82 -13.82 19.53
N ASP A 236 7.12 -14.59 20.36
CA ASP A 236 6.38 -15.79 19.98
C ASP A 236 4.86 -15.59 20.00
N THR A 237 4.37 -14.36 20.17
CA THR A 237 2.94 -14.04 20.12
C THR A 237 2.46 -14.00 18.67
N PRO A 238 1.52 -14.85 18.26
CA PRO A 238 1.02 -14.85 16.89
C PRO A 238 0.28 -13.57 16.52
N MET A 239 0.54 -13.09 15.29
CA MET A 239 -0.16 -12.01 14.61
C MET A 239 -0.30 -12.38 13.13
N MET A 240 -1.34 -11.89 12.45
CA MET A 240 -1.40 -12.04 11.00
C MET A 240 -0.35 -11.16 10.33
N ILE A 241 0.35 -11.70 9.34
CA ILE A 241 1.38 -10.95 8.61
C ILE A 241 0.84 -10.28 7.34
N GLY A 242 -0.43 -10.46 7.01
CA GLY A 242 -1.04 -9.85 5.83
C GLY A 242 -0.24 -10.12 4.56
N SER A 243 -0.08 -9.09 3.73
CA SER A 243 0.55 -9.19 2.41
C SER A 243 2.03 -9.63 2.39
N THR A 244 2.72 -9.64 3.52
CA THR A 244 4.04 -10.29 3.64
C THR A 244 3.98 -11.77 3.23
N THR A 245 2.80 -12.41 3.34
CA THR A 245 2.52 -13.76 2.82
C THR A 245 2.94 -13.95 1.35
N LYS A 246 2.84 -12.90 0.51
CA LYS A 246 3.16 -12.97 -0.93
C LYS A 246 4.61 -13.36 -1.19
N THR A 247 5.53 -12.96 -0.32
CA THR A 247 6.96 -13.33 -0.38
C THR A 247 7.13 -14.85 -0.25
N MET A 248 6.40 -15.46 0.67
CA MET A 248 6.42 -16.91 0.88
C MET A 248 5.72 -17.67 -0.25
N THR A 249 4.64 -17.12 -0.81
CA THR A 249 3.96 -17.67 -2.00
C THR A 249 4.91 -17.71 -3.20
N THR A 250 5.66 -16.65 -3.43
CA THR A 250 6.60 -16.58 -4.56
C THR A 250 7.84 -17.43 -4.33
N MET A 251 8.30 -17.59 -3.08
CA MET A 251 9.27 -18.63 -2.72
C MET A 251 8.72 -20.04 -3.04
N LEU A 252 7.48 -20.36 -2.66
CA LEU A 252 6.87 -21.65 -3.01
C LEU A 252 6.83 -21.87 -4.52
N MET A 253 6.45 -20.84 -5.29
CA MET A 253 6.48 -20.89 -6.76
C MET A 253 7.88 -21.21 -7.29
N GLY A 254 8.91 -20.53 -6.76
CA GLY A 254 10.32 -20.79 -7.12
C GLY A 254 10.80 -22.20 -6.76
N ILE A 255 10.36 -22.76 -5.63
CA ILE A 255 10.61 -24.16 -5.27
C ILE A 255 10.00 -25.11 -6.30
N LEU A 256 8.77 -24.84 -6.76
CA LEU A 256 8.14 -25.66 -7.79
C LEU A 256 8.83 -25.53 -9.16
N VAL A 257 9.49 -24.39 -9.44
CA VAL A 257 10.37 -24.23 -10.61
C VAL A 257 11.63 -25.08 -10.46
N ASP A 258 12.28 -25.11 -9.28
CA ASP A 258 13.40 -26.02 -9.00
C ASP A 258 13.01 -27.50 -9.19
N GLU A 259 11.80 -27.86 -8.75
CA GLU A 259 11.24 -29.21 -8.90
C GLU A 259 10.84 -29.54 -10.36
N GLY A 260 10.87 -28.57 -11.27
CA GLY A 260 10.47 -28.73 -12.67
C GLY A 260 8.97 -28.92 -12.88
N LYS A 261 8.15 -28.53 -11.89
CA LYS A 261 6.68 -28.59 -11.93
C LYS A 261 6.05 -27.32 -12.50
N LEU A 262 6.77 -26.21 -12.43
CA LEU A 262 6.35 -24.90 -12.88
C LEU A 262 7.47 -24.25 -13.72
N ARG A 263 7.15 -23.29 -14.59
CA ARG A 263 8.13 -22.36 -15.16
C ARG A 263 7.60 -20.94 -15.07
N TRP A 264 8.47 -19.98 -14.80
CA TRP A 264 8.09 -18.56 -14.69
C TRP A 264 7.42 -18.01 -15.96
N ASP A 265 7.90 -18.46 -17.13
CA ASP A 265 7.43 -18.05 -18.46
C ASP A 265 6.32 -18.96 -19.02
N GLU A 266 5.80 -19.90 -18.24
CA GLU A 266 4.73 -20.78 -18.67
C GLU A 266 3.40 -20.03 -18.74
N PRO A 267 2.67 -20.07 -19.88
CA PRO A 267 1.33 -19.51 -19.96
C PRO A 267 0.40 -20.17 -18.95
N VAL A 268 -0.33 -19.37 -18.17
CA VAL A 268 -1.18 -19.83 -17.07
C VAL A 268 -2.27 -20.77 -17.57
N VAL A 269 -2.84 -20.48 -18.74
CA VAL A 269 -3.89 -21.29 -19.39
C VAL A 269 -3.47 -22.73 -19.67
N ASN A 270 -2.15 -23.03 -19.75
CA ASN A 270 -1.66 -24.40 -19.90
C ASN A 270 -1.73 -25.22 -18.60
N ILE A 271 -1.68 -24.54 -17.46
CA ILE A 271 -1.74 -25.15 -16.12
C ILE A 271 -3.19 -25.19 -15.65
N LEU A 272 -3.90 -24.08 -15.81
CA LEU A 272 -5.25 -23.86 -15.31
C LEU A 272 -6.14 -23.29 -16.44
N PRO A 273 -6.75 -24.14 -17.29
CA PRO A 273 -7.52 -23.70 -18.46
C PRO A 273 -8.75 -22.84 -18.16
N ASN A 274 -9.20 -22.80 -16.90
CA ASN A 274 -10.31 -21.95 -16.44
C ASN A 274 -9.87 -20.50 -16.16
N PHE A 275 -8.57 -20.22 -16.13
CA PHE A 275 -8.04 -18.87 -15.96
C PHE A 275 -8.43 -17.98 -17.14
N SER A 276 -8.96 -16.80 -16.84
CA SER A 276 -9.20 -15.77 -17.83
C SER A 276 -9.17 -14.37 -17.22
N LEU A 277 -8.73 -13.40 -18.01
CA LEU A 277 -8.90 -11.97 -17.75
C LEU A 277 -10.03 -11.42 -18.63
N ALA A 278 -10.47 -10.19 -18.37
CA ALA A 278 -11.49 -9.53 -19.18
C ALA A 278 -11.12 -9.43 -20.67
N GLU A 279 -9.83 -9.39 -20.98
CA GLU A 279 -9.29 -9.36 -22.33
C GLU A 279 -8.77 -10.73 -22.78
N PRO A 280 -9.41 -11.40 -23.78
CA PRO A 280 -8.98 -12.72 -24.25
C PRO A 280 -7.56 -12.75 -24.82
N ASP A 281 -7.15 -11.69 -25.53
CA ASP A 281 -5.82 -11.61 -26.12
C ASP A 281 -4.73 -11.49 -25.05
N VAL A 282 -5.00 -10.79 -23.94
CA VAL A 282 -4.09 -10.69 -22.79
C VAL A 282 -4.07 -12.01 -22.01
N THR A 283 -5.22 -12.66 -21.85
CA THR A 283 -5.36 -13.96 -21.15
C THR A 283 -4.36 -15.01 -21.64
N GLU A 284 -4.25 -15.17 -22.96
CA GLU A 284 -3.36 -16.16 -23.59
C GLU A 284 -1.87 -15.82 -23.41
N GLN A 285 -1.54 -14.57 -23.05
CA GLN A 285 -0.18 -14.07 -22.85
C GLN A 285 0.26 -14.08 -21.39
N ILE A 286 -0.67 -14.17 -20.43
CA ILE A 286 -0.32 -14.19 -19.01
C ILE A 286 0.50 -15.44 -18.69
N THR A 287 1.71 -15.21 -18.21
CA THR A 287 2.60 -16.25 -17.68
C THR A 287 2.52 -16.33 -16.16
N VAL A 288 3.07 -17.40 -15.58
CA VAL A 288 3.10 -17.62 -14.13
C VAL A 288 3.69 -16.42 -13.37
N GLN A 289 4.80 -15.84 -13.82
CA GLN A 289 5.37 -14.66 -13.15
C GLN A 289 4.44 -13.43 -13.21
N ASN A 290 3.59 -13.34 -14.22
CA ASN A 290 2.68 -12.20 -14.39
C ASN A 290 1.57 -12.16 -13.35
N LEU A 291 1.28 -13.29 -12.70
CA LEU A 291 0.34 -13.35 -11.58
C LEU A 291 0.85 -12.61 -10.33
N VAL A 292 2.17 -12.37 -10.22
CA VAL A 292 2.80 -11.86 -9.00
C VAL A 292 3.72 -10.65 -9.21
N CYS A 293 3.84 -10.14 -10.44
CA CYS A 293 4.67 -8.98 -10.79
C CYS A 293 3.98 -7.62 -10.64
N ALA A 294 2.66 -7.59 -10.41
CA ALA A 294 1.84 -6.36 -10.41
C ALA A 294 1.99 -5.52 -11.71
N CYS A 295 2.26 -6.18 -12.85
CA CYS A 295 2.68 -5.53 -14.10
C CYS A 295 1.70 -5.75 -15.27
N THR A 296 0.46 -6.21 -15.00
CA THR A 296 -0.47 -6.67 -16.06
C THR A 296 -1.58 -5.67 -16.41
N GLY A 297 -1.70 -4.58 -15.67
CA GLY A 297 -2.84 -3.67 -15.80
C GLY A 297 -4.06 -4.05 -14.95
N VAL A 298 -4.09 -5.25 -14.34
CA VAL A 298 -5.22 -5.71 -13.52
C VAL A 298 -5.23 -5.00 -12.17
N PRO A 299 -6.27 -4.21 -11.84
CA PRO A 299 -6.28 -3.37 -10.66
C PRO A 299 -6.65 -4.13 -9.37
N ARG A 300 -6.55 -3.40 -8.25
CA ARG A 300 -7.07 -3.81 -6.94
C ARG A 300 -8.60 -3.75 -6.94
N ARG A 301 -9.26 -4.79 -6.42
CA ARG A 301 -10.72 -4.88 -6.27
C ARG A 301 -11.11 -5.53 -4.94
N ASP A 302 -10.82 -4.86 -3.84
CA ASP A 302 -10.96 -5.45 -2.50
C ASP A 302 -12.42 -5.53 -2.02
N PHE A 303 -13.34 -4.71 -2.55
CA PHE A 303 -14.75 -4.77 -2.14
C PHE A 303 -15.39 -6.11 -2.51
N GLU A 304 -15.05 -6.69 -3.65
CA GLU A 304 -15.50 -8.03 -4.02
C GLU A 304 -15.05 -9.11 -3.03
N LEU A 305 -13.93 -8.89 -2.35
CA LEU A 305 -13.42 -9.79 -1.32
C LEU A 305 -14.16 -9.58 0.01
N ILE A 306 -14.35 -8.31 0.40
CA ILE A 306 -14.95 -7.90 1.66
C ILE A 306 -16.46 -8.23 1.71
N PHE A 307 -17.18 -8.04 0.59
CA PHE A 307 -18.63 -8.25 0.52
C PHE A 307 -19.05 -9.70 0.25
N ASN A 308 -18.13 -10.56 -0.19
CA ASN A 308 -18.45 -11.94 -0.55
C ASN A 308 -17.58 -12.98 0.20
N GLY A 309 -16.90 -12.57 1.27
CA GLY A 309 -15.85 -13.35 1.95
C GLY A 309 -16.23 -14.80 2.26
N HIS A 310 -17.41 -15.06 2.82
CA HIS A 310 -17.83 -16.40 3.20
C HIS A 310 -18.09 -17.32 2.00
N ASP A 311 -18.57 -16.78 0.89
CA ASP A 311 -18.96 -17.53 -0.32
C ASP A 311 -17.80 -17.76 -1.30
N LEU A 312 -16.68 -17.04 -1.13
CA LEU A 312 -15.52 -17.18 -2.01
C LEU A 312 -14.81 -18.53 -1.80
N THR A 313 -14.27 -19.07 -2.90
CA THR A 313 -13.38 -20.23 -2.94
C THR A 313 -12.11 -19.87 -3.70
N ALA A 314 -11.08 -20.71 -3.61
CA ALA A 314 -9.85 -20.51 -4.39
C ALA A 314 -10.14 -20.39 -5.89
N GLU A 315 -11.05 -21.22 -6.39
CA GLU A 315 -11.48 -21.26 -7.79
C GLU A 315 -12.28 -20.01 -8.16
N SER A 316 -13.21 -19.56 -7.31
CA SER A 316 -13.99 -18.35 -7.62
C SER A 316 -13.13 -17.09 -7.65
N ILE A 317 -12.06 -17.02 -6.85
CA ILE A 317 -11.05 -15.95 -6.93
C ILE A 317 -10.38 -15.95 -8.29
N VAL A 318 -9.92 -17.11 -8.79
CA VAL A 318 -9.32 -17.24 -10.13
C VAL A 318 -10.31 -16.82 -11.21
N GLU A 319 -11.55 -17.28 -11.13
CA GLU A 319 -12.59 -16.99 -12.14
C GLU A 319 -13.02 -15.50 -12.14
N SER A 320 -12.98 -14.83 -10.98
CA SER A 320 -13.40 -13.43 -10.84
C SER A 320 -12.59 -12.46 -11.72
N LEU A 321 -11.32 -12.78 -12.00
CA LEU A 321 -10.41 -11.96 -12.80
C LEU A 321 -10.93 -11.71 -14.23
N SER A 322 -11.82 -12.58 -14.73
CA SER A 322 -12.46 -12.44 -16.04
C SER A 322 -13.35 -11.19 -16.17
N THR A 323 -13.67 -10.52 -15.05
CA THR A 323 -14.55 -9.35 -15.00
C THR A 323 -13.80 -8.05 -14.68
N PHE A 324 -12.47 -8.10 -14.57
CA PHE A 324 -11.68 -6.95 -14.13
C PHE A 324 -11.24 -6.16 -15.36
N GLU A 325 -11.72 -4.92 -15.48
CA GLU A 325 -11.21 -3.99 -16.48
C GLU A 325 -9.75 -3.65 -16.17
N LEU A 326 -8.89 -3.74 -17.18
CA LEU A 326 -7.47 -3.39 -17.06
C LEU A 326 -7.32 -1.87 -17.12
N PHE A 327 -6.53 -1.29 -16.21
CA PHE A 327 -6.32 0.16 -16.14
C PHE A 327 -5.23 0.67 -17.08
N THR A 328 -4.25 -0.16 -17.40
CA THR A 328 -3.10 0.18 -18.25
C THR A 328 -2.69 -1.02 -19.08
N ASP A 329 -1.87 -0.78 -20.11
CA ASP A 329 -1.29 -1.87 -20.89
C ASP A 329 -0.32 -2.70 -20.03
N PHE A 330 -0.03 -3.92 -20.51
CA PHE A 330 0.95 -4.80 -19.89
C PHE A 330 2.34 -4.14 -19.80
N GLY A 331 2.91 -4.10 -18.60
CA GLY A 331 4.19 -3.49 -18.27
C GLY A 331 4.19 -1.95 -18.22
N GLU A 332 3.05 -1.29 -18.44
CA GLU A 332 2.98 0.18 -18.47
C GLU A 332 3.11 0.80 -17.07
N ALA A 333 2.35 0.29 -16.10
CA ALA A 333 2.30 0.82 -14.74
C ALA A 333 2.11 -0.29 -13.70
N PHE A 334 2.60 -0.04 -12.49
CA PHE A 334 2.35 -0.91 -11.35
C PHE A 334 0.86 -0.91 -10.99
N GLN A 335 0.27 -2.10 -10.92
CA GLN A 335 -1.11 -2.36 -10.51
C GLN A 335 -1.15 -3.48 -9.48
N TYR A 336 -1.35 -3.08 -8.23
CA TYR A 336 -1.43 -4.03 -7.12
C TYR A 336 -2.76 -4.81 -7.18
N SER A 337 -2.72 -6.14 -7.16
CA SER A 337 -3.94 -6.97 -7.16
C SER A 337 -3.78 -8.21 -6.28
N ASN A 338 -4.59 -8.28 -5.22
CA ASN A 338 -4.60 -9.43 -4.31
C ASN A 338 -5.11 -10.70 -5.02
N GLN A 339 -6.11 -10.56 -5.89
CA GLN A 339 -6.68 -11.66 -6.66
C GLN A 339 -5.68 -12.27 -7.65
N MET A 340 -4.86 -11.44 -8.31
CA MET A 340 -3.80 -11.94 -9.19
C MET A 340 -2.79 -12.78 -8.40
N VAL A 341 -2.34 -12.32 -7.23
CA VAL A 341 -1.38 -13.06 -6.41
C VAL A 341 -1.99 -14.33 -5.82
N ALA A 342 -3.25 -14.26 -5.36
CA ALA A 342 -3.99 -15.43 -4.93
C ALA A 342 -4.11 -16.47 -6.06
N ALA A 343 -4.45 -16.04 -7.28
CA ALA A 343 -4.45 -16.91 -8.45
C ALA A 343 -3.05 -17.50 -8.72
N GLY A 344 -1.97 -16.73 -8.51
CA GLY A 344 -0.59 -17.22 -8.56
C GLY A 344 -0.33 -18.43 -7.65
N GLY A 345 -0.70 -18.32 -6.37
CA GLY A 345 -0.57 -19.42 -5.42
C GLY A 345 -1.44 -20.64 -5.76
N TYR A 346 -2.65 -20.43 -6.27
CA TYR A 346 -3.55 -21.52 -6.67
C TYR A 346 -3.13 -22.19 -7.98
N VAL A 347 -2.54 -21.44 -8.92
CA VAL A 347 -1.88 -22.01 -10.11
C VAL A 347 -0.66 -22.83 -9.72
N ALA A 348 0.11 -22.38 -8.72
CA ALA A 348 1.21 -23.17 -8.15
C ALA A 348 0.70 -24.49 -7.52
N ALA A 349 -0.41 -24.44 -6.79
CA ALA A 349 -1.06 -25.65 -6.24
C ALA A 349 -1.55 -26.60 -7.34
N ALA A 350 -2.17 -26.08 -8.41
CA ALA A 350 -2.58 -26.87 -9.57
C ALA A 350 -1.39 -27.54 -10.28
N ALA A 351 -0.29 -26.80 -10.49
CA ALA A 351 0.94 -27.32 -11.09
C ALA A 351 1.59 -28.43 -10.23
N ALA A 352 1.41 -28.37 -8.91
CA ALA A 352 1.85 -29.40 -7.98
C ALA A 352 0.93 -30.65 -7.94
N GLY A 353 -0.15 -30.67 -8.71
CA GLY A 353 -1.09 -31.79 -8.81
C GLY A 353 -2.36 -31.64 -7.98
N GLY A 354 -2.65 -30.44 -7.46
CA GLY A 354 -3.92 -30.13 -6.81
C GLY A 354 -5.12 -30.27 -7.76
N GLU A 355 -6.24 -30.75 -7.24
CA GLU A 355 -7.49 -30.86 -8.00
C GLU A 355 -8.24 -29.52 -8.01
N TYR A 356 -8.85 -29.18 -9.15
CA TYR A 356 -9.75 -28.02 -9.24
C TYR A 356 -10.97 -28.25 -8.33
N GLY A 357 -11.22 -27.34 -7.40
CA GLY A 357 -12.19 -27.50 -6.31
C GLY A 357 -11.54 -27.77 -4.94
N ASP A 358 -10.22 -27.98 -4.90
CA ASP A 358 -9.45 -28.18 -3.65
C ASP A 358 -8.09 -27.47 -3.69
N LEU A 359 -7.97 -26.39 -4.47
CA LEU A 359 -6.70 -25.68 -4.63
C LEU A 359 -6.21 -25.03 -3.33
N TYR A 360 -7.14 -24.56 -2.48
CA TYR A 360 -6.83 -24.00 -1.18
C TYR A 360 -6.07 -24.97 -0.27
N ASN A 361 -6.61 -26.18 -0.05
CA ASN A 361 -5.99 -27.15 0.86
C ASN A 361 -4.65 -27.63 0.32
N THR A 362 -4.53 -27.77 -1.00
CA THR A 362 -3.26 -28.10 -1.66
C THR A 362 -2.22 -27.00 -1.43
N TYR A 363 -2.60 -25.73 -1.61
CA TYR A 363 -1.71 -24.59 -1.36
C TYR A 363 -1.21 -24.55 0.09
N VAL A 364 -2.13 -24.65 1.07
CA VAL A 364 -1.78 -24.64 2.50
C VAL A 364 -0.83 -25.80 2.84
N SER A 365 -1.09 -27.00 2.32
CA SER A 365 -0.23 -28.16 2.55
C SER A 365 1.17 -27.95 1.96
N LEU A 366 1.28 -27.37 0.77
CA LEU A 366 2.57 -27.06 0.15
C LEU A 366 3.35 -26.02 0.95
N MET A 367 2.69 -24.98 1.45
CA MET A 367 3.33 -23.98 2.31
C MET A 367 3.89 -24.63 3.59
N GLN A 368 3.12 -25.50 4.23
CA GLN A 368 3.59 -26.24 5.40
C GLN A 368 4.82 -27.10 5.05
N GLU A 369 4.70 -27.96 4.04
CA GLU A 369 5.71 -28.98 3.74
C GLU A 369 6.99 -28.42 3.09
N ARG A 370 6.91 -27.29 2.38
CA ARG A 370 8.03 -26.75 1.59
C ARG A 370 8.62 -25.47 2.17
N ILE A 371 7.87 -24.72 2.97
CA ILE A 371 8.33 -23.46 3.55
C ILE A 371 8.42 -23.58 5.07
N PHE A 372 7.30 -23.82 5.76
CA PHE A 372 7.26 -23.70 7.21
C PHE A 372 8.08 -24.80 7.91
N ASP A 373 7.87 -26.07 7.55
CA ASP A 373 8.59 -27.19 8.17
C ASP A 373 10.10 -27.13 7.90
N PRO A 374 10.58 -26.93 6.65
CA PRO A 374 12.02 -26.91 6.38
C PRO A 374 12.75 -25.71 7.01
N ILE A 375 12.09 -24.56 7.15
CA ILE A 375 12.65 -23.36 7.80
C ILE A 375 12.55 -23.47 9.34
N GLY A 376 11.68 -24.34 9.85
CA GLY A 376 11.41 -24.52 11.28
C GLY A 376 10.49 -23.44 11.86
N MET A 377 9.55 -22.96 11.06
CA MET A 377 8.53 -21.97 11.43
C MET A 377 7.34 -22.63 12.13
N ASN A 378 7.59 -23.17 13.33
CA ASN A 378 6.65 -24.05 14.04
C ASN A 378 5.41 -23.36 14.62
N ARG A 379 5.35 -22.02 14.58
CA ARG A 379 4.23 -21.18 15.04
C ARG A 379 3.61 -20.39 13.88
N THR A 380 3.84 -20.84 12.65
CA THR A 380 3.32 -20.23 11.44
C THR A 380 2.25 -21.14 10.84
N THR A 381 1.05 -20.60 10.59
CA THR A 381 -0.12 -21.39 10.17
C THR A 381 -1.11 -20.53 9.37
N PHE A 382 -2.06 -21.18 8.71
CA PHE A 382 -3.26 -20.54 8.13
C PHE A 382 -4.51 -20.77 9.01
N SER A 383 -4.39 -21.60 10.07
CA SER A 383 -5.54 -22.07 10.83
C SER A 383 -5.92 -21.13 11.96
N PHE A 384 -7.07 -20.46 11.82
CA PHE A 384 -7.70 -19.71 12.90
C PHE A 384 -8.06 -20.63 14.08
N GLU A 385 -8.54 -21.85 13.83
CA GLU A 385 -8.86 -22.82 14.88
C GLU A 385 -7.65 -23.15 15.76
N GLU A 386 -6.46 -23.29 15.18
CA GLU A 386 -5.22 -23.53 15.93
C GLU A 386 -4.84 -22.31 16.79
N ILE A 387 -4.99 -21.10 16.24
CA ILE A 387 -4.69 -19.83 16.91
C ILE A 387 -5.64 -19.60 18.09
N GLU A 388 -6.93 -19.80 17.89
CA GLU A 388 -7.95 -19.67 18.93
C GLU A 388 -7.78 -20.74 20.01
N ALA A 389 -7.47 -21.99 19.64
CA ALA A 389 -7.26 -23.07 20.60
C ALA A 389 -6.00 -22.87 21.46
N ALA A 390 -4.97 -22.20 20.95
CA ALA A 390 -3.75 -21.87 21.68
C ALA A 390 -3.94 -20.71 22.68
N ASP A 391 -4.88 -19.79 22.39
CA ASP A 391 -5.25 -18.64 23.24
C ASP A 391 -4.05 -17.77 23.67
N ASP A 392 -3.10 -17.58 22.76
CA ASP A 392 -1.88 -16.80 23.03
C ASP A 392 -1.49 -15.80 21.92
N TYR A 393 -2.45 -15.45 21.06
CA TYR A 393 -2.34 -14.44 20.01
C TYR A 393 -2.58 -13.02 20.52
N ALA A 394 -2.16 -12.01 19.75
CA ALA A 394 -2.51 -10.63 20.02
C ALA A 394 -3.88 -10.31 19.41
N PHE A 395 -4.77 -9.64 20.15
CA PHE A 395 -6.11 -9.28 19.69
C PHE A 395 -6.05 -8.22 18.58
N PRO A 396 -6.86 -8.32 17.51
CA PRO A 396 -6.83 -7.36 16.42
C PRO A 396 -7.47 -6.03 16.81
N TYR A 397 -6.88 -4.90 16.38
CA TYR A 397 -7.46 -3.57 16.54
C TYR A 397 -7.70 -2.91 15.18
N MET A 398 -8.98 -2.70 14.88
CA MET A 398 -9.44 -2.01 13.68
C MET A 398 -9.39 -0.49 13.88
N LEU A 399 -9.30 0.23 12.77
CA LEU A 399 -9.29 1.70 12.72
C LEU A 399 -10.65 2.19 12.23
N ASN A 400 -11.32 3.05 12.99
CA ASN A 400 -12.58 3.68 12.56
C ASN A 400 -12.31 4.90 11.65
N ALA A 401 -13.38 5.51 11.13
CA ALA A 401 -13.32 6.63 10.19
C ALA A 401 -12.73 7.93 10.78
N VAL A 402 -12.60 8.01 12.12
CA VAL A 402 -12.01 9.16 12.83
C VAL A 402 -10.64 8.85 13.40
N GLY A 403 -10.00 7.76 12.96
CA GLY A 403 -8.62 7.45 13.34
C GLY A 403 -8.46 6.82 14.72
N GLU A 404 -9.55 6.35 15.35
CA GLU A 404 -9.47 5.68 16.65
C GLU A 404 -9.38 4.16 16.47
N TYR A 405 -8.46 3.54 17.22
CA TYR A 405 -8.32 2.09 17.26
C TYR A 405 -9.29 1.45 18.27
N TYR A 406 -9.96 0.39 17.85
CA TYR A 406 -10.85 -0.38 18.72
C TYR A 406 -10.67 -1.89 18.51
N PRO A 407 -10.83 -2.71 19.57
CA PRO A 407 -10.67 -4.16 19.46
C PRO A 407 -11.79 -4.75 18.61
N ALA A 408 -11.44 -5.66 17.70
CA ALA A 408 -12.39 -6.35 16.83
C ALA A 408 -12.39 -7.86 17.08
N PRO A 409 -13.53 -8.57 16.91
CA PRO A 409 -13.56 -10.02 16.97
C PRO A 409 -12.60 -10.64 15.94
N LEU A 410 -11.93 -11.72 16.32
CA LEU A 410 -11.02 -12.43 15.42
C LEU A 410 -11.70 -12.94 14.15
N SER A 411 -12.98 -13.30 14.25
CA SER A 411 -13.80 -13.78 13.12
C SER A 411 -13.88 -12.78 11.97
N GLU A 412 -13.69 -11.48 12.24
CA GLU A 412 -13.67 -10.45 11.19
C GLU A 412 -12.46 -10.62 10.24
N GLU A 413 -11.41 -11.34 10.63
CA GLU A 413 -10.23 -11.57 9.79
C GLU A 413 -10.34 -12.83 8.91
N GLU A 414 -11.33 -13.70 9.15
CA GLU A 414 -11.42 -15.02 8.51
C GLU A 414 -11.61 -14.97 6.98
N TRP A 415 -12.18 -13.89 6.44
CA TRP A 415 -12.36 -13.71 4.99
C TRP A 415 -11.04 -13.79 4.21
N LEU A 416 -9.91 -13.45 4.84
CA LEU A 416 -8.58 -13.51 4.22
C LEU A 416 -8.20 -14.92 3.78
N ILE A 417 -8.76 -15.96 4.42
CA ILE A 417 -8.44 -17.36 4.12
C ILE A 417 -8.74 -17.71 2.65
N LYS A 418 -9.67 -17.00 2.00
CA LYS A 418 -10.05 -17.22 0.60
C LYS A 418 -9.02 -16.67 -0.39
N ILE A 419 -8.26 -15.66 0.03
CA ILE A 419 -7.11 -15.12 -0.68
C ILE A 419 -5.81 -15.53 0.03
N ALA A 420 -5.75 -16.75 0.57
CA ALA A 420 -4.63 -17.19 1.40
C ALA A 420 -3.24 -16.91 0.83
N PRO A 421 -2.96 -17.12 -0.48
CA PRO A 421 -1.65 -16.79 -1.04
C PRO A 421 -1.32 -15.29 -1.06
N ALA A 422 -2.33 -14.42 -0.94
CA ALA A 422 -2.12 -12.98 -0.92
C ALA A 422 -1.97 -12.42 0.50
N GLY A 423 -2.43 -13.10 1.57
CA GLY A 423 -2.37 -12.44 2.88
C GLY A 423 -2.83 -13.15 4.15
N ALA A 424 -3.03 -14.47 4.18
CA ALA A 424 -3.70 -15.12 5.32
C ALA A 424 -2.77 -15.79 6.35
N VAL A 425 -1.45 -15.63 6.25
CA VAL A 425 -0.53 -16.31 7.17
C VAL A 425 -0.57 -15.65 8.55
N TRP A 426 -0.65 -16.48 9.59
CA TRP A 426 -0.28 -16.17 10.95
C TRP A 426 1.19 -16.52 11.18
N SER A 427 1.94 -15.66 11.86
CA SER A 427 3.32 -15.97 12.25
C SER A 427 3.72 -15.22 13.52
N THR A 428 4.98 -15.36 13.91
CA THR A 428 5.60 -14.69 15.05
C THR A 428 6.88 -13.99 14.59
N ALA A 429 7.36 -12.99 15.34
CA ALA A 429 8.62 -12.32 15.00
C ALA A 429 9.80 -13.31 14.96
N ASN A 430 9.82 -14.31 15.85
CA ASN A 430 10.84 -15.36 15.86
C ASN A 430 10.81 -16.27 14.62
N ASP A 431 9.63 -16.67 14.15
CA ASP A 431 9.52 -17.50 12.95
C ASP A 431 9.84 -16.70 11.69
N MET A 432 9.36 -15.47 11.60
CA MET A 432 9.69 -14.56 10.51
C MET A 432 11.19 -14.24 10.46
N ALA A 433 11.89 -14.18 11.61
CA ALA A 433 13.34 -14.03 11.63
C ALA A 433 14.09 -15.23 11.01
N LYS A 434 13.56 -16.46 11.15
CA LYS A 434 14.12 -17.65 10.46
C LYS A 434 13.88 -17.60 8.95
N TYR A 435 12.71 -17.10 8.55
CA TYR A 435 12.40 -16.83 7.15
C TYR A 435 13.38 -15.80 6.57
N LEU A 436 13.58 -14.67 7.26
CA LEU A 436 14.57 -13.65 6.89
C LEU A 436 15.99 -14.20 6.77
N ILE A 437 16.45 -15.01 7.71
CA ILE A 437 17.77 -15.65 7.61
C ILE A 437 17.86 -16.50 6.33
N THR A 438 16.78 -17.21 5.99
CA THR A 438 16.72 -18.03 4.77
C THR A 438 16.79 -17.17 3.50
N GLU A 439 16.12 -16.02 3.48
CA GLU A 439 16.20 -15.01 2.41
C GLU A 439 17.62 -14.45 2.26
N ILE A 440 18.19 -13.91 3.36
CA ILE A 440 19.54 -13.33 3.39
C ILE A 440 20.59 -14.34 2.92
N ASN A 441 20.47 -15.61 3.33
CA ASN A 441 21.36 -16.69 2.93
C ASN A 441 21.01 -17.32 1.57
N LYS A 442 20.16 -16.66 0.78
CA LYS A 442 19.80 -17.04 -0.58
C LYS A 442 19.25 -18.47 -0.69
N GLY A 443 18.26 -18.76 0.15
CA GLY A 443 17.50 -20.00 0.16
C GLY A 443 18.04 -21.09 1.08
N VAL A 444 18.92 -20.72 2.03
CA VAL A 444 19.53 -21.66 2.99
C VAL A 444 19.23 -21.25 4.42
N THR A 445 18.62 -22.14 5.19
CA THR A 445 18.31 -21.91 6.61
C THR A 445 19.58 -21.79 7.45
N ALA A 446 19.43 -21.30 8.68
CA ALA A 446 20.52 -21.18 9.63
C ALA A 446 21.27 -22.50 9.91
N ASP A 447 20.58 -23.65 9.80
CA ASP A 447 21.15 -24.98 10.01
C ASP A 447 21.76 -25.62 8.75
N GLY A 448 21.73 -24.92 7.61
CA GLY A 448 22.31 -25.35 6.35
C GLY A 448 21.35 -26.12 5.43
N THR A 449 20.07 -26.21 5.77
CA THR A 449 19.04 -26.79 4.90
C THR A 449 18.76 -25.87 3.71
N ARG A 450 18.91 -26.38 2.48
CA ARG A 450 18.51 -25.65 1.28
C ARG A 450 17.01 -25.83 1.03
N VAL A 451 16.28 -24.72 1.05
CA VAL A 451 14.83 -24.64 0.82
C VAL A 451 14.54 -24.40 -0.66
N ILE A 452 15.28 -23.48 -1.27
CA ILE A 452 15.18 -23.07 -2.67
C ILE A 452 16.57 -22.81 -3.24
N SER A 453 16.75 -22.93 -4.56
CA SER A 453 17.97 -22.52 -5.24
C SER A 453 18.17 -21.00 -5.17
N GLU A 454 19.43 -20.57 -5.14
CA GLU A 454 19.76 -19.14 -5.20
C GLU A 454 19.23 -18.50 -6.49
N GLU A 455 19.28 -19.24 -7.61
CA GLU A 455 18.77 -18.78 -8.91
C GLU A 455 17.28 -18.43 -8.85
N ASN A 456 16.43 -19.35 -8.39
CA ASN A 456 14.98 -19.10 -8.38
C ASN A 456 14.56 -18.15 -7.25
N LEU A 457 15.28 -18.09 -6.14
CA LEU A 457 14.98 -17.09 -5.10
C LEU A 457 15.31 -15.68 -5.58
N THR A 458 16.54 -15.46 -6.07
CA THR A 458 16.96 -14.14 -6.56
C THR A 458 16.21 -13.71 -7.82
N TYR A 459 15.61 -14.65 -8.56
CA TYR A 459 14.66 -14.32 -9.63
C TYR A 459 13.43 -13.55 -9.11
N THR A 460 12.93 -13.91 -7.91
CA THR A 460 11.79 -13.20 -7.31
C THR A 460 12.12 -11.76 -6.92
N TRP A 461 13.41 -11.47 -6.71
CA TRP A 461 13.94 -10.17 -6.35
C TRP A 461 14.24 -9.28 -7.56
N GLN A 462 13.99 -9.73 -8.78
CA GLN A 462 14.27 -8.93 -9.98
C GLN A 462 13.16 -7.89 -10.22
N PRO A 463 13.51 -6.60 -10.42
CA PRO A 463 12.55 -5.56 -10.79
C PRO A 463 11.70 -5.94 -12.01
N GLN A 464 10.37 -5.88 -11.88
CA GLN A 464 9.42 -6.13 -12.97
C GLN A 464 8.72 -4.85 -13.44
N VAL A 465 8.35 -3.97 -12.50
CA VAL A 465 7.64 -2.72 -12.79
C VAL A 465 7.97 -1.66 -11.73
N ALA A 466 8.14 -0.41 -12.14
CA ALA A 466 8.45 0.69 -11.24
C ALA A 466 7.21 1.13 -10.43
N ILE A 467 7.41 1.40 -9.13
CA ILE A 467 6.41 1.91 -8.19
C ILE A 467 6.63 3.42 -7.97
N SER A 468 7.90 3.79 -7.82
CA SER A 468 8.41 5.15 -7.70
C SER A 468 9.69 5.27 -8.53
N ALA A 469 10.38 6.42 -8.50
CA ALA A 469 11.65 6.56 -9.20
C ALA A 469 12.67 5.50 -8.75
N ASP A 470 12.60 5.13 -7.48
CA ASP A 470 13.69 4.44 -6.80
C ASP A 470 13.25 3.12 -6.16
N SER A 471 11.99 2.78 -6.36
CA SER A 471 11.45 1.49 -5.98
C SER A 471 10.74 0.82 -7.13
N SER A 472 10.86 -0.49 -7.16
CA SER A 472 10.19 -1.36 -8.12
C SER A 472 9.54 -2.53 -7.41
N TYR A 473 8.59 -3.16 -8.07
CA TYR A 473 8.03 -4.42 -7.62
C TYR A 473 8.71 -5.58 -8.35
N GLY A 474 9.20 -6.54 -7.59
CA GLY A 474 9.63 -7.85 -8.08
C GLY A 474 8.46 -8.82 -8.17
N LEU A 475 8.71 -10.09 -7.88
CA LEU A 475 7.67 -11.09 -7.70
C LEU A 475 7.32 -11.14 -6.22
N GLY A 476 6.33 -10.36 -5.80
CA GLY A 476 5.92 -10.30 -4.38
C GLY A 476 6.88 -9.55 -3.47
N TRP A 477 7.78 -8.73 -4.02
CA TRP A 477 8.80 -7.95 -3.30
C TRP A 477 8.78 -6.48 -3.70
N ILE A 478 8.92 -5.58 -2.75
CA ILE A 478 9.31 -4.19 -3.00
C ILE A 478 10.84 -4.15 -2.97
N ILE A 479 11.43 -3.52 -3.99
CA ILE A 479 12.87 -3.42 -4.18
C ILE A 479 13.19 -1.94 -4.25
N GLU A 480 13.88 -1.42 -3.24
CA GLU A 480 14.14 0.01 -3.07
C GLU A 480 15.64 0.30 -3.08
N ASN A 481 16.03 1.40 -3.73
CA ASN A 481 17.37 1.97 -3.63
C ASN A 481 17.44 3.01 -2.50
N TYR A 482 17.79 2.58 -1.29
CA TYR A 482 17.95 3.46 -0.15
C TYR A 482 19.39 4.00 -0.08
N LYS A 483 19.60 5.25 -0.54
CA LYS A 483 20.91 5.93 -0.50
C LYS A 483 22.04 5.06 -1.06
N GLY A 484 21.82 4.35 -2.17
CA GLY A 484 22.83 3.47 -2.78
C GLY A 484 22.87 2.04 -2.25
N LEU A 485 22.07 1.70 -1.23
CA LEU A 485 21.83 0.32 -0.77
C LEU A 485 20.57 -0.25 -1.38
N THR A 486 20.51 -1.55 -1.61
CA THR A 486 19.29 -2.22 -2.08
C THR A 486 18.55 -2.85 -0.90
N ILE A 487 17.38 -2.31 -0.59
CA ILE A 487 16.47 -2.87 0.42
C ILE A 487 15.41 -3.72 -0.28
N TYR A 488 15.27 -4.96 0.17
CA TYR A 488 14.14 -5.81 -0.19
C TYR A 488 13.15 -5.81 0.95
N SER A 489 11.89 -5.47 0.67
CA SER A 489 10.86 -5.39 1.69
C SER A 489 9.50 -5.86 1.21
N HIS A 490 8.63 -6.15 2.16
CA HIS A 490 7.20 -6.21 1.93
C HIS A 490 6.46 -5.96 3.24
N GLY A 491 5.56 -4.99 3.24
CA GLY A 491 4.62 -4.76 4.34
C GLY A 491 3.35 -5.60 4.21
N GLY A 492 2.60 -5.72 5.29
CA GLY A 492 1.33 -6.41 5.30
C GLY A 492 0.30 -5.71 6.18
N ASN A 493 -0.94 -5.71 5.75
CA ASN A 493 -2.08 -5.20 6.52
C ASN A 493 -3.24 -6.18 6.42
N THR A 494 -3.95 -6.36 7.53
CA THR A 494 -5.25 -7.02 7.62
C THR A 494 -6.28 -6.03 8.21
N LEU A 495 -7.41 -6.49 8.72
CA LEU A 495 -8.35 -5.59 9.40
C LEU A 495 -7.81 -5.05 10.73
N GLY A 496 -6.98 -5.81 11.43
CA GLY A 496 -6.46 -5.43 12.74
C GLY A 496 -5.00 -5.78 13.02
N TYR A 497 -4.21 -6.14 12.01
CA TYR A 497 -2.76 -6.35 12.14
C TYR A 497 -1.98 -5.59 11.05
N SER A 498 -0.74 -5.23 11.39
CA SER A 498 0.26 -4.78 10.42
C SER A 498 1.55 -5.56 10.58
N SER A 499 2.26 -5.77 9.47
CA SER A 499 3.62 -6.29 9.45
C SER A 499 4.52 -5.44 8.56
N GLU A 500 5.80 -5.40 8.89
CA GLU A 500 6.87 -4.90 8.04
C GLU A 500 8.00 -5.91 8.08
N MET A 501 8.56 -6.24 6.92
CA MET A 501 9.72 -7.09 6.78
C MET A 501 10.65 -6.47 5.75
N ALA A 502 11.89 -6.21 6.15
CA ALA A 502 12.89 -5.61 5.28
C ALA A 502 14.25 -6.26 5.51
N PHE A 503 15.06 -6.40 4.46
CA PHE A 503 16.43 -6.91 4.57
C PHE A 503 17.36 -6.35 3.49
N LEU A 504 18.64 -6.38 3.84
CA LEU A 504 19.78 -5.98 3.03
C LEU A 504 20.71 -7.21 2.92
N PRO A 505 20.61 -8.01 1.85
CA PRO A 505 21.25 -9.32 1.79
C PRO A 505 22.77 -9.24 1.73
N ASP A 506 23.34 -8.21 1.10
CA ASP A 506 24.79 -8.03 0.97
C ASP A 506 25.43 -7.62 2.30
N GLU A 507 24.69 -6.88 3.11
CA GLU A 507 25.04 -6.41 4.46
C GLU A 507 24.66 -7.42 5.55
N GLY A 508 23.87 -8.44 5.19
CA GLY A 508 23.36 -9.46 6.09
C GLY A 508 22.42 -8.94 7.18
N ILE A 509 21.70 -7.85 6.93
CA ILE A 509 20.77 -7.25 7.90
C ILE A 509 19.34 -7.62 7.55
N GLY A 510 18.51 -7.94 8.54
CA GLY A 510 17.07 -8.04 8.37
C GLY A 510 16.29 -7.61 9.60
N ILE A 511 15.08 -7.12 9.40
CA ILE A 511 14.15 -6.76 10.47
C ILE A 511 12.74 -7.23 10.14
N VAL A 512 12.04 -7.73 11.15
CA VAL A 512 10.58 -7.93 11.14
C VAL A 512 9.98 -7.12 12.27
N VAL A 513 8.91 -6.39 11.97
CA VAL A 513 8.07 -5.71 12.95
C VAL A 513 6.62 -6.12 12.73
N LEU A 514 5.97 -6.65 13.76
CA LEU A 514 4.57 -7.03 13.78
C LEU A 514 3.82 -6.13 14.78
N SER A 515 2.61 -5.69 14.45
CA SER A 515 1.74 -4.95 15.38
C SER A 515 0.31 -5.44 15.27
N ASN A 516 -0.44 -5.37 16.37
CA ASN A 516 -1.84 -5.75 16.43
C ASN A 516 -2.80 -4.58 16.16
N GLN A 517 -2.42 -3.75 15.18
CA GLN A 517 -3.23 -2.65 14.67
C GLN A 517 -3.11 -2.57 13.15
N ARG A 518 -4.20 -2.20 12.50
CA ARG A 518 -4.22 -1.92 11.06
C ARG A 518 -3.53 -0.59 10.73
N LEU A 519 -2.83 -0.54 9.59
CA LEU A 519 -2.18 0.66 9.05
C LEU A 519 -1.19 1.30 10.03
N SER A 520 -0.46 0.48 10.77
CA SER A 520 0.44 0.96 11.82
C SER A 520 1.72 1.57 11.23
N ILE A 521 1.88 2.89 11.42
CA ILE A 521 3.09 3.63 11.02
C ILE A 521 4.33 3.15 11.78
N LEU A 522 4.14 2.59 12.99
CA LEU A 522 5.22 2.09 13.84
C LEU A 522 6.13 1.11 13.10
N ASN A 523 5.57 0.20 12.30
CA ASN A 523 6.32 -0.89 11.73
C ASN A 523 7.42 -0.39 10.79
N THR A 524 7.06 0.48 9.84
CA THR A 524 8.01 1.12 8.92
C THR A 524 8.94 2.10 9.65
N ALA A 525 8.41 2.85 10.63
CA ALA A 525 9.21 3.77 11.45
C ALA A 525 10.36 3.07 12.19
N VAL A 526 10.11 1.89 12.74
CA VAL A 526 11.11 1.09 13.46
C VAL A 526 12.13 0.46 12.49
N ALA A 527 11.68 0.04 11.31
CA ALA A 527 12.58 -0.49 10.28
C ALA A 527 13.58 0.57 9.79
N TYR A 528 13.11 1.78 9.47
CA TYR A 528 14.01 2.87 9.07
C TYR A 528 14.89 3.37 10.20
N ARG A 529 14.37 3.47 11.44
CA ARG A 529 15.22 3.83 12.59
C ARG A 529 16.35 2.84 12.80
N LEU A 530 16.12 1.54 12.60
CA LEU A 530 17.21 0.57 12.63
C LEU A 530 18.26 0.91 11.57
N MET A 531 17.87 1.18 10.32
CA MET A 531 18.83 1.53 9.27
C MET A 531 19.60 2.80 9.59
N GLU A 532 18.93 3.85 10.05
CA GLU A 532 19.58 5.10 10.45
C GLU A 532 20.64 4.87 11.55
N LEU A 533 20.32 4.05 12.56
CA LEU A 533 21.26 3.70 13.63
C LEU A 533 22.45 2.88 13.12
N LEU A 534 22.21 1.87 12.28
CA LEU A 534 23.26 0.98 11.77
C LEU A 534 24.22 1.69 10.82
N PHE A 535 23.74 2.66 10.04
CA PHE A 535 24.54 3.43 9.08
C PHE A 535 24.93 4.83 9.57
N GLN A 536 24.67 5.15 10.85
CA GLN A 536 24.99 6.45 11.46
C GLN A 536 24.42 7.63 10.68
N GLN A 537 23.20 7.49 10.18
CA GLN A 537 22.48 8.54 9.48
C GLN A 537 21.81 9.49 10.45
N GLU A 538 21.50 10.70 9.98
CA GLU A 538 20.56 11.55 10.69
C GLU A 538 19.17 10.90 10.70
N PHE A 539 18.37 11.21 11.73
CA PHE A 539 17.03 10.66 11.93
C PHE A 539 15.99 11.38 11.06
N GLU A 540 16.21 11.37 9.76
CA GLU A 540 15.41 12.07 8.76
C GLU A 540 13.98 11.53 8.68
N TYR A 541 13.79 10.23 8.91
CA TYR A 541 12.48 9.59 8.80
C TYR A 541 11.47 10.10 9.85
N ASP A 542 11.95 10.60 11.00
CA ASP A 542 11.08 11.23 12.02
C ASP A 542 10.38 12.49 11.51
N GLY A 543 11.05 13.29 10.68
CA GLY A 543 10.45 14.47 10.08
C GLY A 543 9.26 14.12 9.20
N GLN A 544 9.40 13.04 8.42
CA GLN A 544 8.32 12.50 7.58
C GLN A 544 7.16 11.98 8.43
N ILE A 545 7.44 11.19 9.47
CA ILE A 545 6.39 10.69 10.39
C ILE A 545 5.64 11.86 11.02
N ASN A 546 6.36 12.85 11.55
CA ASN A 546 5.73 13.99 12.20
C ASN A 546 4.85 14.78 11.22
N PHE A 547 5.29 14.92 9.96
CA PHE A 547 4.46 15.51 8.91
C PHE A 547 3.20 14.69 8.62
N ILE A 548 3.32 13.37 8.48
CA ILE A 548 2.19 12.46 8.24
C ILE A 548 1.18 12.58 9.38
N LEU A 549 1.66 12.56 10.63
CA LEU A 549 0.82 12.68 11.82
C LEU A 549 0.14 14.03 11.88
N GLN A 550 0.88 15.13 11.73
CA GLN A 550 0.28 16.46 11.73
C GLN A 550 -0.81 16.60 10.66
N SER A 551 -0.52 16.16 9.44
CA SER A 551 -1.48 16.24 8.33
C SER A 551 -2.72 15.37 8.57
N THR A 552 -2.51 14.19 9.15
CA THR A 552 -3.60 13.27 9.50
C THR A 552 -4.45 13.82 10.62
N ASP A 553 -3.85 14.33 11.70
CA ASP A 553 -4.54 14.95 12.82
C ASP A 553 -5.37 16.16 12.37
N GLU A 554 -4.80 17.05 11.56
CA GLU A 554 -5.53 18.20 11.01
C GLU A 554 -6.72 17.77 10.13
N ALA A 555 -6.54 16.73 9.31
CA ALA A 555 -7.60 16.18 8.48
C ALA A 555 -8.70 15.50 9.32
N VAL A 556 -8.31 14.72 10.34
CA VAL A 556 -9.21 14.02 11.27
C VAL A 556 -9.98 15.02 12.13
N ASP A 557 -9.34 16.05 12.68
CA ASP A 557 -9.99 17.11 13.45
C ASP A 557 -11.02 17.85 12.61
N LYS A 558 -10.64 18.22 11.38
CA LYS A 558 -11.56 18.87 10.42
C LYS A 558 -12.73 17.95 10.10
N PHE A 559 -12.48 16.67 9.82
CA PHE A 559 -13.53 15.70 9.49
C PHE A 559 -14.46 15.46 10.69
N THR A 560 -13.90 15.25 11.88
CA THR A 560 -14.66 15.02 13.12
C THR A 560 -15.57 16.21 13.45
N ALA A 561 -15.11 17.44 13.23
CA ALA A 561 -15.93 18.64 13.40
C ALA A 561 -17.12 18.72 12.41
N GLN A 562 -17.11 17.93 11.34
CA GLN A 562 -18.16 17.87 10.32
C GLN A 562 -19.17 16.76 10.54
N ILE A 563 -18.81 15.74 11.34
CA ILE A 563 -19.68 14.62 11.66
C ILE A 563 -20.90 15.13 12.43
N GLN A 564 -22.06 14.59 12.06
CA GLN A 564 -23.31 14.77 12.78
C GLN A 564 -23.46 13.59 13.75
N ASP A 565 -23.96 13.86 14.96
CA ASP A 565 -24.15 12.81 15.98
C ASP A 565 -25.04 11.66 15.50
N ASN A 566 -26.00 11.93 14.61
CA ASN A 566 -26.90 10.93 14.03
C ASN A 566 -27.30 11.31 12.59
N VAL A 567 -27.72 10.31 11.82
CA VAL A 567 -28.45 10.52 10.57
C VAL A 567 -29.86 11.03 10.88
N GLU A 568 -30.29 12.10 10.19
CA GLU A 568 -31.64 12.65 10.37
C GLU A 568 -32.72 11.59 10.10
N PRO A 569 -33.78 11.48 10.93
CA PRO A 569 -34.75 10.38 10.83
C PRO A 569 -35.44 10.22 9.46
N GLU A 570 -35.67 11.32 8.75
CA GLU A 570 -36.25 11.29 7.40
C GLU A 570 -35.28 10.70 6.38
N ALA A 571 -34.00 11.06 6.44
CA ALA A 571 -32.96 10.50 5.60
C ALA A 571 -32.68 9.03 5.94
N ALA A 572 -32.64 8.69 7.23
CA ALA A 572 -32.50 7.32 7.69
C ALA A 572 -33.65 6.44 7.16
N ALA A 573 -34.90 6.90 7.25
CA ALA A 573 -36.06 6.20 6.73
C ALA A 573 -36.05 6.07 5.19
N ALA A 574 -35.51 7.08 4.49
CA ALA A 574 -35.38 7.05 3.04
C ALA A 574 -34.36 6.00 2.58
N MET A 575 -33.21 5.93 3.26
CA MET A 575 -32.14 4.96 3.00
C MET A 575 -32.49 3.53 3.43
N ALA A 576 -33.32 3.35 4.46
CA ALA A 576 -33.64 2.03 4.99
C ALA A 576 -34.26 1.09 3.93
N GLY A 577 -33.72 -0.11 3.76
CA GLY A 577 -34.17 -1.06 2.75
C GLY A 577 -33.10 -2.07 2.37
N THR A 578 -33.46 -3.01 1.52
CA THR A 578 -32.54 -4.01 0.96
C THR A 578 -32.16 -3.59 -0.46
N TYR A 579 -30.88 -3.67 -0.77
CA TYR A 579 -30.32 -3.33 -2.08
C TYR A 579 -29.44 -4.46 -2.60
N THR A 580 -29.28 -4.55 -3.92
CA THR A 580 -28.46 -5.59 -4.56
C THR A 580 -27.55 -5.00 -5.62
N ASN A 581 -26.35 -5.55 -5.72
CA ASN A 581 -25.38 -5.30 -6.76
C ASN A 581 -24.90 -6.64 -7.31
N GLU A 582 -24.65 -6.73 -8.62
CA GLU A 582 -24.24 -7.97 -9.27
C GLU A 582 -22.87 -8.49 -8.76
N ALA A 583 -21.95 -7.58 -8.45
CA ALA A 583 -20.59 -7.94 -8.01
C ALA A 583 -20.47 -8.09 -6.48
N LEU A 584 -21.20 -7.27 -5.71
CA LEU A 584 -21.07 -7.19 -4.25
C LEU A 584 -22.23 -7.84 -3.48
N GLY A 585 -23.19 -8.46 -4.18
CA GLY A 585 -24.28 -9.18 -3.53
C GLY A 585 -25.35 -8.26 -2.94
N VAL A 586 -25.88 -8.63 -1.78
CA VAL A 586 -27.04 -7.97 -1.15
C VAL A 586 -26.60 -7.25 0.12
N ILE A 587 -27.08 -6.01 0.30
CA ILE A 587 -26.92 -5.23 1.52
C ILE A 587 -28.28 -4.82 2.07
N THR A 588 -28.37 -4.65 3.38
CA THR A 588 -29.54 -4.08 4.04
C THR A 588 -29.12 -2.86 4.85
N VAL A 589 -29.85 -1.76 4.67
CA VAL A 589 -29.74 -0.57 5.51
C VAL A 589 -30.88 -0.59 6.52
N GLU A 590 -30.54 -0.61 7.80
CA GLU A 590 -31.48 -0.73 8.92
C GLU A 590 -31.36 0.44 9.88
N VAL A 591 -32.45 0.73 10.60
CA VAL A 591 -32.47 1.76 11.64
C VAL A 591 -32.82 1.11 12.98
N GLU A 592 -31.87 1.05 13.89
CA GLU A 592 -32.01 0.45 15.22
C GLU A 592 -31.76 1.50 16.29
N GLU A 593 -32.74 1.75 17.15
CA GLU A 593 -32.65 2.73 18.24
C GLU A 593 -32.22 4.15 17.80
N GLY A 594 -32.41 4.48 16.52
CA GLY A 594 -32.04 5.78 15.93
C GLY A 594 -30.66 5.79 15.24
N ILE A 595 -29.93 4.68 15.30
CA ILE A 595 -28.65 4.48 14.61
C ILE A 595 -28.91 3.78 13.28
N VAL A 596 -28.23 4.22 12.21
CA VAL A 596 -28.32 3.60 10.89
C VAL A 596 -27.18 2.60 10.75
N TYR A 597 -27.49 1.38 10.32
CA TYR A 597 -26.51 0.35 10.03
C TYR A 597 -26.60 -0.10 8.58
N LEU A 598 -25.45 -0.32 7.94
CA LEU A 598 -25.35 -1.14 6.75
C LEU A 598 -24.92 -2.54 7.18
N ASP A 599 -25.69 -3.54 6.77
CA ASP A 599 -25.41 -4.95 6.98
C ASP A 599 -25.24 -5.62 5.60
N ALA A 600 -24.05 -6.17 5.36
CA ALA A 600 -23.70 -6.90 4.13
C ALA A 600 -23.82 -8.42 4.30
N GLY A 601 -24.27 -8.91 5.46
CA GLY A 601 -24.25 -10.32 5.86
C GLY A 601 -22.86 -10.82 6.29
N GLU A 602 -21.81 -10.35 5.62
CA GLU A 602 -20.41 -10.59 5.97
C GLU A 602 -19.95 -9.75 7.17
N PHE A 603 -20.39 -8.49 7.20
CA PHE A 603 -20.04 -7.50 8.21
C PHE A 603 -21.15 -6.48 8.38
N ARG A 604 -21.04 -5.69 9.46
CA ARG A 604 -21.95 -4.61 9.78
C ARG A 604 -21.18 -3.33 10.10
N SER A 605 -21.66 -2.20 9.62
CA SER A 605 -21.04 -0.89 9.84
C SER A 605 -22.09 0.15 10.25
N GLU A 606 -21.76 0.97 11.24
CA GLU A 606 -22.55 2.16 11.58
C GLU A 606 -22.43 3.20 10.47
N ILE A 607 -23.55 3.73 10.00
CA ILE A 607 -23.58 4.82 9.02
C ILE A 607 -23.83 6.14 9.73
N ARG A 608 -22.91 7.09 9.55
CA ARG A 608 -23.03 8.46 10.04
C ARG A 608 -23.16 9.45 8.90
N ALA A 609 -23.60 10.67 9.25
CA ALA A 609 -23.67 11.79 8.33
C ALA A 609 -22.58 12.81 8.65
N ALA A 610 -22.07 13.50 7.63
CA ALA A 610 -21.17 14.64 7.78
C ALA A 610 -21.55 15.76 6.81
N LYS A 611 -21.15 17.00 7.12
CA LYS A 611 -21.32 18.17 6.24
C LYS A 611 -20.02 18.52 5.54
N ASN A 612 -20.04 18.70 4.23
CA ASN A 612 -18.89 19.24 3.51
C ASN A 612 -18.72 20.75 3.78
N ASP A 613 -17.71 21.37 3.17
CA ASP A 613 -17.39 22.79 3.40
C ASP A 613 -18.49 23.72 2.83
N ASP A 614 -19.28 23.26 1.84
CA ASP A 614 -20.47 23.95 1.31
C ASP A 614 -21.73 23.75 2.18
N GLY A 615 -21.64 22.92 3.22
CA GLY A 615 -22.74 22.57 4.12
C GLY A 615 -23.68 21.48 3.59
N GLU A 616 -23.34 20.83 2.48
CA GLU A 616 -24.06 19.68 1.94
C GLU A 616 -23.79 18.41 2.76
N LEU A 617 -24.82 17.62 2.98
CA LEU A 617 -24.76 16.39 3.74
C LEU A 617 -24.28 15.23 2.85
N TYR A 618 -23.43 14.38 3.40
CA TYR A 618 -23.08 13.07 2.84
C TYR A 618 -23.03 12.02 3.94
N TYR A 619 -23.08 10.74 3.55
CA TYR A 619 -23.06 9.61 4.48
C TYR A 619 -21.80 8.78 4.29
N PHE A 620 -21.37 8.14 5.37
CA PHE A 620 -20.17 7.30 5.37
C PHE A 620 -20.28 6.21 6.44
N ALA A 621 -19.56 5.12 6.21
CA ALA A 621 -19.38 4.06 7.19
C ALA A 621 -18.37 4.52 8.26
N TYR A 622 -18.80 4.53 9.51
CA TYR A 622 -18.01 5.01 10.64
C TYR A 622 -16.98 3.98 11.09
N ASP A 623 -17.30 2.70 11.02
CA ASP A 623 -16.48 1.60 11.54
C ASP A 623 -16.54 0.37 10.62
N GLY A 624 -15.89 -0.70 11.04
CA GLY A 624 -15.85 -1.97 10.32
C GLY A 624 -14.99 -1.90 9.06
N GLN A 625 -15.21 -2.85 8.15
CA GLN A 625 -14.46 -3.07 6.92
C GLN A 625 -14.59 -1.89 5.93
N LEU A 626 -15.64 -1.10 6.10
CA LEU A 626 -15.94 0.07 5.27
C LEU A 626 -15.60 1.39 5.96
N ALA A 627 -14.88 1.41 7.08
CA ALA A 627 -14.54 2.65 7.79
C ALA A 627 -13.99 3.73 6.81
N GLY A 628 -14.67 4.87 6.75
CA GLY A 628 -14.37 6.00 5.87
C GLY A 628 -14.96 5.93 4.45
N VAL A 629 -15.48 4.78 4.03
CA VAL A 629 -16.14 4.60 2.72
C VAL A 629 -17.46 5.34 2.71
N THR A 630 -17.77 5.93 1.57
CA THR A 630 -18.88 6.86 1.40
C THR A 630 -20.09 6.17 0.81
N LEU A 631 -21.26 6.58 1.26
CA LEU A 631 -22.55 6.03 0.86
C LEU A 631 -23.40 7.16 0.30
N ASN A 632 -23.77 7.05 -0.96
CA ASN A 632 -24.51 8.09 -1.68
C ASN A 632 -25.88 7.53 -2.12
N PRO A 633 -26.97 7.83 -1.38
CA PRO A 633 -28.31 7.47 -1.80
C PRO A 633 -28.72 8.26 -3.05
N GLY A 634 -29.37 7.59 -4.01
CA GLY A 634 -29.91 8.24 -5.20
C GLY A 634 -31.10 9.15 -4.88
N ASP A 635 -31.34 10.16 -5.72
CA ASP A 635 -32.39 11.19 -5.51
C ASP A 635 -33.81 10.62 -5.31
N ASP A 636 -34.10 9.46 -5.90
CA ASP A 636 -35.39 8.78 -5.81
C ASP A 636 -35.42 7.65 -4.76
N ASN A 637 -34.34 7.47 -4.00
CA ASN A 637 -34.12 6.39 -3.03
C ASN A 637 -34.30 4.99 -3.61
N THR A 638 -34.09 4.82 -4.91
CA THR A 638 -34.08 3.50 -5.58
C THR A 638 -32.69 2.92 -5.68
N THR A 639 -31.66 3.72 -5.46
CA THR A 639 -30.25 3.29 -5.54
C THR A 639 -29.45 3.74 -4.33
N LEU A 640 -28.40 2.99 -4.03
CA LEU A 640 -27.37 3.34 -3.07
C LEU A 640 -26.01 3.09 -3.69
N THR A 641 -25.18 4.13 -3.75
CA THR A 641 -23.84 4.03 -4.35
C THR A 641 -22.78 3.94 -3.25
N ILE A 642 -21.88 2.96 -3.37
CA ILE A 642 -20.73 2.75 -2.48
C ILE A 642 -19.44 2.95 -3.26
N GLY A 643 -18.50 3.71 -2.69
CA GLY A 643 -17.23 4.05 -3.31
C GLY A 643 -17.30 5.30 -4.16
N GLU A 644 -16.14 5.70 -4.70
CA GLU A 644 -15.95 6.92 -5.49
C GLU A 644 -14.82 6.72 -6.52
N GLY A 645 -14.85 7.47 -7.62
CA GLY A 645 -13.81 7.44 -8.65
C GLY A 645 -13.89 6.22 -9.56
N VAL A 646 -12.74 5.63 -9.91
CA VAL A 646 -12.63 4.56 -10.93
C VAL A 646 -13.39 3.28 -10.55
N VAL A 647 -13.60 3.02 -9.27
CA VAL A 647 -14.31 1.85 -8.78
C VAL A 647 -15.47 2.29 -7.91
N THR A 648 -16.67 2.27 -8.49
CA THR A 648 -17.92 2.68 -7.84
C THR A 648 -18.99 1.60 -8.06
N TYR A 649 -19.76 1.28 -7.03
CA TYR A 649 -20.80 0.24 -7.08
C TYR A 649 -22.16 0.86 -6.83
N VAL A 650 -23.06 0.71 -7.78
CA VAL A 650 -24.46 1.12 -7.64
C VAL A 650 -25.27 -0.11 -7.23
N PHE A 651 -25.88 -0.05 -6.06
CA PHE A 651 -26.83 -1.04 -5.58
C PHE A 651 -28.25 -0.59 -5.91
N GLU A 652 -29.04 -1.51 -6.47
CA GLU A 652 -30.44 -1.31 -6.82
C GLU A 652 -31.35 -1.79 -5.68
N ARG A 653 -32.33 -0.99 -5.29
CA ARG A 653 -33.26 -1.33 -4.22
C ARG A 653 -34.16 -2.48 -4.65
N MET A 654 -34.30 -3.47 -3.77
CA MET A 654 -35.19 -4.60 -3.97
C MET A 654 -36.64 -4.22 -3.63
N GLU A 655 -37.61 -4.73 -4.40
CA GLU A 655 -39.05 -4.48 -4.22
C GLU A 655 -39.65 -5.05 -2.93
#